data_AF-C6H3H3-F1
#
_entry.id   AF-C6H3H3-F1
#
_cell.length_a   1.000
_cell.length_b   1.000
_cell.length_c   1.000
_cell.angle_alpha   90.00
_cell.angle_beta   90.00
_cell.angle_gamma   90.00
#
_symmetry.space_group_name_H-M   'P 1'
#
loop_
_entity.id
_entity.type
_entity.pdbx_description
1 polymer ?
#
loop_
_entity_poly.entity_id
_entity_poly.type
_entity_poly.pdbx_seq_one_letter_code
_entity_poly.pdbx_strand_id
1 'polypeptide(L)'
;MAPHAHYTRPRYHPGSTKVEIEEEPDWQTAGLHRIGLRNGENNVPGLTHRGDEWLKEELEYEEQAVKTEAEFKKRLESGDLITVRDVMVNQEDFHLRRPEVFSEGWRYVLHTTEDFIKNQQDWPANIQKRQKEKEEKEKKEEEEVKKEHEWRRERGEKATQQNAYAPREPGDDAGQSEAEKKLTAGKGDDLKQKYSAQEIALLRALQHENVYMHSLRINDGKRQSPLAHEEEQRRFFIDEADQFTPDNWVPRTDTLIRLTGKHPFNAEPPLSTLYNAGLITPNKIHYVRNHGPVPHLRWQTHQLDVENGKLVLPMQQLKDDFDPINIPVLMACDGNRRKEVNMTKRSKGFNWGPGACGCAYWKGPLLRDVLLAAGVRQDAAHGRSWVNFQGADHPNEGKYETCIPLEYAMDPSNDVILAYEMNDKALPPDHGYPVRVIIPGYVGGRCVKWLSRIWISDKPNSSYYHVFDNRVVPGFITEMDSEFAKAMFSNPSTACNEQSLNSVIVKPAHGEKLNLVSEDQKKRREYRVEGLAYAGGGHEVQRVEFPEAPIRHGKKFWTWVHWSVDVDISHLAQASGITVRCFDVFKNCQSEGLNWNLLGMMNNCWYTVRSNITQDPKSGDLSITFQHPTEPGSGQGGWMKPSTEDQLDEIRHEVPAPQKQFTREEIEKHDSKSDCWIVINNKVYDATSVLDWHPGGAAAIMAHAGKVHAETTEEFESVHDDYAQKKLSECVLGVVTDKTKRYIKKQVEESAKAKAKADSAGSGRGIQRHKWTQVRLREKKRLSADTQLYTFALPPGVKSLGLGTCQHILLGFHFVDKLVMRAYTPVRPVFESEADGTFSLVVKTYFPNSTQPGGTISNILDCLRENEEVEVKGPAGLIEYKGHGQFVIDGKKRTFKNVTLILGGSGITPGYQLIARILRSDKVPGGSKDPTRIRVIDANKTGDDILLADELEEFAKQHPEQFQIVHVLGHPYKELPEGRISGLVNKDIIRKYGFEPAEENVALLCGPPGLIKMAALPNLKEWGYKEDVNLFGF
;
A
#
# COMPACT_ATOMS: atom_id res chain seq x y z
N MET A 1 18.31 43.06 18.55
CA MET A 1 18.36 43.47 17.13
C MET A 1 17.60 42.42 16.34
N ALA A 2 16.64 42.83 15.51
CA ALA A 2 15.85 41.90 14.69
C ALA A 2 16.78 41.23 13.65
N PRO A 3 16.66 39.90 13.42
CA PRO A 3 17.41 39.25 12.35
C PRO A 3 16.85 39.73 11.01
N HIS A 4 17.68 40.42 10.23
CA HIS A 4 17.39 40.71 8.83
C HIS A 4 17.44 39.41 8.04
N ALA A 5 16.48 39.22 7.12
CA ALA A 5 16.53 38.12 6.15
C ALA A 5 17.85 38.23 5.36
N HIS A 6 18.71 37.23 5.51
CA HIS A 6 19.92 37.11 4.70
C HIS A 6 19.51 36.52 3.36
N TYR A 7 19.26 37.41 2.38
CA TYR A 7 19.44 37.00 1.00
C TYR A 7 20.94 36.76 0.79
N THR A 8 21.36 35.52 0.59
CA THR A 8 22.61 35.25 -0.11
C THR A 8 22.41 35.61 -1.58
N ARG A 9 22.49 36.90 -1.90
CA ARG A 9 22.91 37.28 -3.25
C ARG A 9 24.40 36.99 -3.30
N PRO A 10 24.89 36.06 -4.14
CA PRO A 10 26.33 35.97 -4.36
C PRO A 10 26.80 37.34 -4.86
N ARG A 11 27.52 38.08 -4.02
CA ARG A 11 28.26 39.25 -4.50
C ARG A 11 29.35 38.68 -5.40
N TYR A 12 29.29 38.99 -6.69
CA TYR A 12 30.44 38.79 -7.55
C TYR A 12 31.64 39.47 -6.90
N HIS A 13 32.64 38.68 -6.51
CA HIS A 13 33.94 39.20 -6.11
C HIS A 13 34.51 39.95 -7.32
N PRO A 14 35.08 41.16 -7.18
CA PRO A 14 35.57 41.97 -8.31
C PRO A 14 36.81 41.38 -9.03
N GLY A 15 37.08 40.08 -8.87
CA GLY A 15 38.33 39.44 -9.25
C GLY A 15 39.49 39.84 -8.32
N SER A 16 40.55 39.03 -8.31
CA SER A 16 41.80 39.35 -7.63
C SER A 16 42.58 40.37 -8.47
N THR A 17 43.31 41.28 -7.82
CA THR A 17 44.21 42.23 -8.46
C THR A 17 45.40 41.51 -9.10
N LYS A 18 46.07 42.17 -10.05
CA LYS A 18 47.22 41.58 -10.75
C LYS A 18 48.36 41.17 -9.78
N VAL A 19 48.55 41.94 -8.71
CA VAL A 19 49.54 41.64 -7.66
C VAL A 19 49.14 40.40 -6.86
N GLU A 20 47.85 40.25 -6.51
CA GLU A 20 47.35 39.06 -5.79
C GLU A 20 47.43 37.77 -6.63
N ILE A 21 47.37 37.89 -7.96
CA ILE A 21 47.57 36.75 -8.88
C ILE A 21 49.06 36.40 -9.00
N GLU A 22 49.94 37.41 -9.03
CA GLU A 22 51.39 37.20 -9.12
C GLU A 22 52.00 36.69 -7.79
N GLU A 23 51.37 37.01 -6.65
CA GLU A 23 51.75 36.55 -5.32
C GLU A 23 50.99 35.29 -4.85
N GLU A 24 50.22 34.65 -5.75
CA GLU A 24 49.44 33.47 -5.39
C GLU A 24 50.38 32.29 -5.01
N PRO A 25 50.23 31.69 -3.82
CA PRO A 25 51.08 30.58 -3.39
C PRO A 25 51.02 29.40 -4.36
N ASP A 26 52.11 28.64 -4.51
CA ASP A 26 52.07 27.38 -5.23
C ASP A 26 51.33 26.31 -4.40
N TRP A 27 50.01 26.27 -4.58
CA TRP A 27 49.10 25.38 -3.87
C TRP A 27 49.34 23.89 -4.16
N GLN A 28 50.13 23.51 -5.18
CA GLN A 28 50.52 22.12 -5.39
C GLN A 28 51.45 21.60 -4.28
N THR A 29 52.28 22.47 -3.70
CA THR A 29 53.18 22.09 -2.60
C THR A 29 52.54 22.16 -1.22
N ALA A 30 51.41 22.88 -1.08
CA ALA A 30 50.76 23.13 0.21
C ALA A 30 49.66 22.10 0.60
N GLY A 31 49.28 21.18 -0.30
CA GLY A 31 48.33 20.10 0.00
C GLY A 31 46.91 20.56 0.37
N LEU A 32 46.55 21.81 0.07
CA LEU A 32 45.23 22.38 0.37
C LEU A 32 44.48 22.62 -0.93
N HIS A 33 43.59 21.68 -1.28
CA HIS A 33 42.66 21.86 -2.40
C HIS A 33 41.53 22.79 -1.95
N ARG A 34 41.40 23.96 -2.60
CA ARG A 34 40.15 24.63 -3.02
C ARG A 34 40.33 26.16 -3.04
N ILE A 35 40.25 26.74 -4.24
CA ILE A 35 39.56 27.97 -4.67
C ILE A 35 40.28 28.47 -5.93
N GLY A 36 39.58 28.72 -7.03
CA GLY A 36 40.16 29.27 -8.27
C GLY A 36 39.17 30.14 -9.04
N LEU A 37 39.60 31.35 -9.42
CA LEU A 37 38.92 32.31 -10.29
C LEU A 37 39.60 32.30 -11.69
N ARG A 38 38.75 32.36 -12.74
CA ARG A 38 38.97 32.40 -14.20
C ARG A 38 40.38 32.73 -14.74
N ASN A 39 40.89 31.94 -15.70
CA ASN A 39 42.02 32.31 -16.58
C ASN A 39 41.60 32.51 -18.06
N GLY A 40 42.55 32.95 -18.90
CA GLY A 40 42.36 33.34 -20.31
C GLY A 40 41.91 32.25 -21.29
N GLU A 41 41.68 31.02 -20.82
CA GLU A 41 41.17 29.89 -21.60
C GLU A 41 39.66 29.68 -21.44
N ASN A 42 38.95 30.64 -20.83
CA ASN A 42 37.49 30.68 -20.73
C ASN A 42 36.84 29.72 -19.72
N ASN A 43 37.59 29.10 -18.81
CA ASN A 43 37.05 28.28 -17.71
C ASN A 43 36.51 29.15 -16.55
N VAL A 44 35.29 28.90 -16.08
CA VAL A 44 34.51 29.73 -15.13
C VAL A 44 34.75 29.32 -13.67
N PRO A 45 34.73 30.23 -12.67
CA PRO A 45 34.88 29.87 -11.26
C PRO A 45 33.71 29.00 -10.78
N GLY A 46 34.02 27.86 -10.15
CA GLY A 46 33.05 26.98 -9.48
C GLY A 46 32.95 25.57 -10.05
N LEU A 47 33.45 25.32 -11.27
CA LEU A 47 33.44 24.00 -11.89
C LEU A 47 34.87 23.48 -11.88
N THR A 48 35.15 22.49 -11.05
CA THR A 48 36.52 22.02 -10.78
C THR A 48 36.82 20.66 -11.40
N HIS A 49 35.81 19.94 -11.91
CA HIS A 49 36.02 18.67 -12.62
C HIS A 49 35.02 18.41 -13.75
N ARG A 50 35.40 17.55 -14.71
CA ARG A 50 34.47 16.88 -15.64
C ARG A 50 33.43 16.13 -14.80
N GLY A 51 32.16 16.56 -14.88
CA GLY A 51 31.06 16.03 -14.07
C GLY A 51 30.21 17.13 -13.42
N ASP A 52 30.73 18.34 -13.23
CA ASP A 52 29.93 19.45 -12.70
C ASP A 52 28.91 20.01 -13.72
N GLU A 53 29.07 19.71 -15.01
CA GLU A 53 28.06 19.97 -16.06
C GLU A 53 26.88 19.00 -16.00
N TRP A 54 27.05 17.81 -15.39
CA TRP A 54 26.03 16.76 -15.41
C TRP A 54 24.71 17.24 -14.83
N LEU A 55 24.71 17.83 -13.63
CA LEU A 55 23.47 18.30 -13.00
C LEU A 55 22.77 19.36 -13.86
N LYS A 56 23.54 20.23 -14.52
CA LYS A 56 22.99 21.25 -15.39
C LYS A 56 22.38 20.65 -16.66
N GLU A 57 23.10 19.76 -17.34
CA GLU A 57 22.62 19.03 -18.51
C GLU A 57 21.37 18.18 -18.18
N GLU A 58 21.36 17.57 -17.00
CA GLU A 58 20.21 16.82 -16.49
C GLU A 58 18.99 17.72 -16.29
N LEU A 59 19.15 18.88 -15.65
CA LEU A 59 18.05 19.86 -15.47
C LEU A 59 17.54 20.41 -16.81
N GLU A 60 18.44 20.67 -17.78
CA GLU A 60 18.06 21.10 -19.13
C GLU A 60 17.27 20.01 -19.88
N TYR A 61 17.67 18.75 -19.76
CA TYR A 61 16.89 17.62 -20.29
C TYR A 61 15.52 17.51 -19.62
N GLU A 62 15.46 17.60 -18.29
CA GLU A 62 14.20 17.53 -17.55
C GLU A 62 13.22 18.62 -18.00
N GLU A 63 13.70 19.85 -18.16
CA GLU A 63 12.89 20.96 -18.65
C GLU A 63 12.33 20.67 -20.05
N GLN A 64 13.16 20.13 -20.95
CA GLN A 64 12.75 19.76 -22.30
C GLN A 64 11.71 18.63 -22.29
N ALA A 65 11.93 17.59 -21.49
CA ALA A 65 10.99 16.46 -21.37
C ALA A 65 9.63 16.91 -20.80
N VAL A 66 9.62 17.80 -19.80
CA VAL A 66 8.39 18.39 -19.26
C VAL A 66 7.64 19.20 -20.31
N LYS A 67 8.34 19.97 -21.16
CA LYS A 67 7.73 20.69 -22.29
C LYS A 67 7.11 19.72 -23.31
N THR A 68 7.83 18.67 -23.68
CA THR A 68 7.32 17.63 -24.60
C THR A 68 6.05 16.97 -24.05
N GLU A 69 6.01 16.63 -22.76
CA GLU A 69 4.82 16.05 -22.15
C GLU A 69 3.64 17.05 -22.13
N ALA A 70 3.90 18.33 -21.86
CA ALA A 70 2.86 19.36 -21.88
C ALA A 70 2.28 19.59 -23.28
N GLU A 71 3.10 19.56 -24.33
CA GLU A 71 2.66 19.60 -25.72
C GLU A 71 1.83 18.36 -26.09
N PHE A 72 2.24 17.19 -25.63
CA PHE A 72 1.49 15.94 -25.80
C PHE A 72 0.11 16.01 -25.13
N LYS A 73 0.00 16.56 -23.91
CA LYS A 73 -1.30 16.77 -23.24
C LYS A 73 -2.22 17.71 -24.02
N LYS A 74 -1.69 18.79 -24.62
CA LYS A 74 -2.50 19.68 -25.47
C LYS A 74 -3.05 18.97 -26.71
N ARG A 75 -2.28 18.06 -27.31
CA ARG A 75 -2.75 17.23 -28.43
C ARG A 75 -3.83 16.24 -28.03
N LEU A 76 -3.73 15.70 -26.82
CA LEU A 76 -4.77 14.86 -26.24
C LEU A 76 -6.09 15.64 -26.08
N GLU A 77 -6.03 16.87 -25.59
CA GLU A 77 -7.18 17.76 -25.44
C GLU A 77 -7.81 18.16 -26.79
N SER A 78 -7.05 18.17 -27.88
CA SER A 78 -7.57 18.44 -29.23
C SER A 78 -8.25 17.24 -29.89
N GLY A 79 -8.30 16.08 -29.23
CA GLY A 79 -9.02 14.89 -29.71
C GLY A 79 -8.20 13.97 -30.63
N ASP A 80 -6.87 14.07 -30.63
CA ASP A 80 -5.99 13.13 -31.34
C ASP A 80 -6.19 11.71 -30.79
N LEU A 81 -6.26 10.71 -31.69
CA LEU A 81 -6.22 9.30 -31.27
C LEU A 81 -4.82 8.96 -30.76
N ILE A 82 -4.70 8.67 -29.48
CA ILE A 82 -3.44 8.31 -28.84
C ILE A 82 -3.30 6.80 -28.67
N THR A 83 -2.06 6.33 -28.72
CA THR A 83 -1.66 4.96 -28.44
C THR A 83 -0.79 4.91 -27.18
N VAL A 84 -0.58 3.70 -26.65
CA VAL A 84 0.35 3.50 -25.52
C VAL A 84 1.78 3.91 -25.89
N ARG A 85 2.16 3.78 -27.17
CA ARG A 85 3.48 4.19 -27.66
C ARG A 85 3.66 5.70 -27.54
N ASP A 86 2.64 6.47 -27.89
CA ASP A 86 2.69 7.93 -27.80
C ASP A 86 2.91 8.36 -26.35
N VAL A 87 2.23 7.73 -25.39
CA VAL A 87 2.43 8.01 -23.96
C VAL A 87 3.84 7.63 -23.51
N MET A 88 4.33 6.44 -23.87
CA MET A 88 5.69 5.98 -23.51
C MET A 88 6.81 6.86 -24.09
N VAL A 89 6.57 7.50 -25.24
CA VAL A 89 7.55 8.38 -25.89
C VAL A 89 7.53 9.79 -25.29
N ASN A 90 6.34 10.30 -24.95
CA ASN A 90 6.18 11.69 -24.51
C ASN A 90 6.14 11.87 -22.99
N GLN A 91 5.93 10.80 -22.22
CA GLN A 91 6.04 10.81 -20.76
C GLN A 91 7.37 10.18 -20.36
N GLU A 92 8.23 10.97 -19.72
CA GLU A 92 9.56 10.54 -19.32
C GLU A 92 9.58 9.92 -17.92
N ASP A 93 10.39 8.88 -17.76
CA ASP A 93 10.72 8.28 -16.47
C ASP A 93 11.98 8.91 -15.86
N PHE A 94 11.78 9.97 -15.08
CA PHE A 94 12.88 10.73 -14.46
C PHE A 94 13.64 9.97 -13.38
N HIS A 95 13.07 8.91 -12.79
CA HIS A 95 13.66 8.27 -11.60
C HIS A 95 14.97 7.55 -11.89
N LEU A 96 15.17 7.09 -13.12
CA LEU A 96 16.41 6.43 -13.53
C LEU A 96 17.58 7.41 -13.69
N ARG A 97 17.29 8.69 -13.92
CA ARG A 97 18.28 9.75 -14.16
C ARG A 97 18.63 10.51 -12.88
N ARG A 98 17.61 10.84 -12.06
CA ARG A 98 17.75 11.55 -10.78
C ARG A 98 17.20 10.73 -9.60
N PRO A 99 17.70 9.51 -9.33
CA PRO A 99 17.12 8.65 -8.30
C PRO A 99 17.14 9.25 -6.89
N GLU A 100 18.02 10.21 -6.61
CA GLU A 100 18.18 10.84 -5.29
C GLU A 100 17.03 11.79 -4.91
N VAL A 101 16.21 12.22 -5.88
CA VAL A 101 14.99 13.00 -5.58
C VAL A 101 13.75 12.13 -5.46
N PHE A 102 13.83 10.82 -5.69
CA PHE A 102 12.71 9.88 -5.58
C PHE A 102 12.81 9.02 -4.33
N SER A 103 11.65 8.61 -3.80
CA SER A 103 11.59 7.63 -2.72
C SER A 103 12.20 6.29 -3.13
N GLU A 104 12.83 5.60 -2.19
CA GLU A 104 13.19 4.19 -2.38
C GLU A 104 11.95 3.38 -2.76
N GLY A 105 12.11 2.44 -3.71
CA GLY A 105 11.01 1.62 -4.22
C GLY A 105 10.06 2.34 -5.18
N TRP A 106 10.43 3.50 -5.72
CA TRP A 106 9.65 4.20 -6.75
C TRP A 106 9.22 3.29 -7.91
N ARG A 107 8.03 3.54 -8.46
CA ARG A 107 7.49 2.85 -9.63
C ARG A 107 7.08 3.86 -10.66
N TYR A 108 7.46 3.60 -11.91
CA TYR A 108 7.02 4.41 -13.02
C TYR A 108 5.56 4.09 -13.36
N VAL A 109 4.72 5.12 -13.48
CA VAL A 109 3.28 5.00 -13.74
C VAL A 109 2.90 5.87 -14.94
N LEU A 110 2.16 5.29 -15.88
CA LEU A 110 1.58 6.07 -16.99
C LEU A 110 0.39 6.88 -16.51
N HIS A 111 0.38 8.18 -16.78
CA HIS A 111 -0.71 9.11 -16.41
C HIS A 111 -1.86 9.05 -17.41
N THR A 112 -2.33 7.82 -17.65
CA THR A 112 -3.46 7.47 -18.51
C THR A 112 -4.04 6.13 -18.04
N THR A 113 -5.09 5.63 -18.67
CA THR A 113 -5.65 4.30 -18.37
C THR A 113 -5.69 3.43 -19.63
N GLU A 114 -5.57 2.11 -19.46
CA GLU A 114 -5.74 1.18 -20.59
C GLU A 114 -7.13 1.30 -21.22
N ASP A 115 -8.15 1.55 -20.39
CA ASP A 115 -9.54 1.69 -20.83
C ASP A 115 -9.75 2.95 -21.67
N PHE A 116 -9.16 4.07 -21.25
CA PHE A 116 -9.16 5.31 -22.04
C PHE A 116 -8.58 5.06 -23.43
N ILE A 117 -7.38 4.49 -23.49
CA ILE A 117 -6.70 4.25 -24.76
C ILE A 117 -7.48 3.30 -25.66
N LYS A 118 -8.02 2.21 -25.09
CA LYS A 118 -8.60 1.12 -25.87
C LYS A 118 -10.06 1.22 -26.18
N ASN A 119 -10.87 1.75 -25.26
CA ASN A 119 -12.33 1.60 -25.31
C ASN A 119 -13.05 2.95 -25.36
N GLN A 120 -12.51 3.98 -24.72
CA GLN A 120 -13.17 5.29 -24.65
C GLN A 120 -12.94 6.12 -25.91
N GLN A 121 -11.72 6.09 -26.47
CA GLN A 121 -11.40 6.80 -27.71
C GLN A 121 -12.21 6.29 -28.92
N ASP A 122 -12.43 7.19 -29.88
CA ASP A 122 -13.21 6.99 -31.11
C ASP A 122 -12.44 6.23 -32.20
N TRP A 123 -11.78 5.13 -31.81
CA TRP A 123 -11.24 4.18 -32.77
C TRP A 123 -12.36 3.65 -33.67
N PRO A 124 -12.14 3.49 -34.99
CA PRO A 124 -13.15 2.92 -35.89
C PRO A 124 -13.74 1.59 -35.40
N ALA A 125 -12.91 0.73 -34.79
CA ALA A 125 -13.36 -0.52 -34.19
C ALA A 125 -14.33 -0.31 -32.99
N ASN A 126 -14.10 0.71 -32.16
CA ASN A 126 -14.96 1.02 -31.01
C ASN A 126 -16.29 1.62 -31.44
N ILE A 127 -16.28 2.49 -32.47
CA ILE A 127 -17.50 3.06 -33.04
C ILE A 127 -18.42 1.93 -33.54
N GLN A 128 -17.87 0.99 -34.32
CA GLN A 128 -18.61 -0.17 -34.82
C GLN A 128 -19.16 -1.04 -33.69
N LYS A 129 -18.34 -1.27 -32.64
CA LYS A 129 -18.75 -2.06 -31.47
C LYS A 129 -19.92 -1.40 -30.72
N ARG A 130 -19.84 -0.09 -30.45
CA ARG A 130 -20.90 0.67 -29.75
C ARG A 130 -22.19 0.74 -30.55
N GLN A 131 -22.11 0.83 -31.88
CA GLN A 131 -23.28 0.74 -32.76
C GLN A 131 -23.98 -0.61 -32.63
N LYS A 132 -23.21 -1.71 -32.66
CA LYS A 132 -23.74 -3.07 -32.52
C LYS A 132 -24.35 -3.34 -31.14
N GLU A 133 -23.72 -2.86 -30.07
CA GLU A 133 -24.25 -2.99 -28.70
C GLU A 133 -25.55 -2.20 -28.51
N LYS A 134 -25.68 -1.03 -29.15
CA LYS A 134 -26.90 -0.23 -29.13
C LYS A 134 -28.06 -0.96 -29.83
N GLU A 135 -27.81 -1.56 -30.99
CA GLU A 135 -28.80 -2.38 -31.71
C GLU A 135 -29.25 -3.62 -30.91
N GLU A 136 -28.36 -4.21 -30.10
CA GLU A 136 -28.69 -5.35 -29.23
C GLU A 136 -29.47 -4.92 -27.97
N LYS A 137 -29.18 -3.73 -27.42
CA LYS A 137 -29.87 -3.20 -26.24
C LYS A 137 -31.31 -2.76 -26.56
N GLU A 138 -31.52 -2.12 -27.70
CA GLU A 138 -32.86 -1.74 -28.19
C GLU A 138 -33.76 -2.97 -28.37
N LYS A 139 -33.21 -4.13 -28.75
CA LYS A 139 -33.96 -5.40 -28.83
C LYS A 139 -34.34 -6.01 -27.48
N LYS A 140 -33.55 -5.75 -26.41
CA LYS A 140 -33.83 -6.28 -25.06
C LYS A 140 -34.85 -5.44 -24.30
N GLU A 141 -34.82 -4.11 -24.46
CA GLU A 141 -35.79 -3.21 -23.80
C GLU A 141 -37.22 -3.44 -24.33
N GLU A 142 -37.41 -3.87 -25.59
CA GLU A 142 -38.71 -4.29 -26.11
C GLU A 142 -39.27 -5.58 -25.47
N GLU A 143 -38.41 -6.44 -24.89
CA GLU A 143 -38.83 -7.68 -24.22
C GLU A 143 -39.18 -7.49 -22.74
N GLU A 144 -38.56 -6.52 -22.04
CA GLU A 144 -38.81 -6.27 -20.61
C GLU A 144 -40.11 -5.52 -20.35
N VAL A 145 -40.51 -4.58 -21.22
CA VAL A 145 -41.78 -3.84 -21.11
C VAL A 145 -43.02 -4.77 -21.13
N LYS A 146 -42.89 -5.98 -21.70
CA LYS A 146 -43.96 -6.99 -21.69
C LYS A 146 -44.13 -7.72 -20.35
N LYS A 147 -43.12 -7.75 -19.49
CA LYS A 147 -43.15 -8.49 -18.21
C LYS A 147 -43.58 -7.65 -17.01
N GLU A 148 -43.57 -6.33 -17.13
CA GLU A 148 -43.88 -5.41 -16.03
C GLU A 148 -45.41 -5.24 -15.75
N HIS A 149 -46.27 -5.77 -16.63
CA HIS A 149 -47.73 -5.60 -16.51
C HIS A 149 -48.48 -6.64 -15.65
N GLU A 150 -47.82 -7.68 -15.12
CA GLU A 150 -48.49 -8.75 -14.35
C GLU A 150 -48.25 -8.71 -12.83
N TRP A 151 -47.40 -7.82 -12.33
CA TRP A 151 -46.90 -7.89 -10.94
C TRP A 151 -47.55 -6.89 -9.96
N ARG A 152 -48.75 -6.37 -10.26
CA ARG A 152 -49.50 -5.46 -9.37
C ARG A 152 -50.98 -5.83 -9.22
N ARG A 153 -51.24 -7.01 -8.67
CA ARG A 153 -52.48 -7.32 -7.92
C ARG A 153 -52.11 -8.16 -6.70
N GLU A 154 -52.77 -7.87 -5.58
CA GLU A 154 -52.72 -8.61 -4.30
C GLU A 154 -51.62 -8.18 -3.30
N ARG A 155 -51.88 -7.16 -2.48
CA ARG A 155 -52.67 -7.30 -1.24
C ARG A 155 -52.75 -6.00 -0.45
N GLY A 156 -53.97 -5.73 0.05
CA GLY A 156 -54.29 -4.62 0.93
C GLY A 156 -54.24 -4.97 2.42
N GLU A 157 -53.76 -4.00 3.19
CA GLU A 157 -54.24 -3.42 4.45
C GLU A 157 -55.08 -4.22 5.48
N LYS A 158 -54.70 -4.09 6.77
CA LYS A 158 -55.43 -3.46 7.91
C LYS A 158 -54.64 -3.67 9.24
N ALA A 159 -54.20 -2.63 9.98
CA ALA A 159 -54.91 -1.85 11.04
C ALA A 159 -55.27 -2.70 12.29
N THR A 160 -55.09 -2.38 13.58
CA THR A 160 -54.89 -1.12 14.36
C THR A 160 -54.72 -1.41 15.89
N GLN A 161 -53.99 -0.56 16.65
CA GLN A 161 -54.26 0.06 18.01
C GLN A 161 -54.60 -0.80 19.27
N GLN A 162 -54.41 -0.47 20.57
CA GLN A 162 -53.88 0.66 21.40
C GLN A 162 -53.92 0.24 22.91
N ASN A 163 -53.06 0.86 23.76
CA ASN A 163 -53.27 1.37 25.16
C ASN A 163 -53.81 0.46 26.30
N ALA A 164 -53.62 0.65 27.62
CA ALA A 164 -52.70 1.40 28.50
C ALA A 164 -53.07 1.12 30.00
N TYR A 165 -52.16 1.51 30.92
CA TYR A 165 -52.32 1.93 32.34
C TYR A 165 -52.33 0.94 33.55
N ALA A 166 -51.56 1.41 34.57
CA ALA A 166 -51.14 0.92 35.90
C ALA A 166 -52.29 0.90 36.97
N PRO A 167 -52.14 0.70 38.32
CA PRO A 167 -51.08 1.24 39.23
C PRO A 167 -50.73 0.53 40.61
N ARG A 168 -49.67 1.03 41.28
CA ARG A 168 -49.39 1.32 42.74
C ARG A 168 -49.31 0.18 43.82
N GLU A 169 -48.16 -0.06 44.50
CA GLU A 169 -47.46 0.60 45.66
C GLU A 169 -47.83 -0.04 47.05
N PRO A 170 -47.18 0.20 48.22
CA PRO A 170 -45.85 0.77 48.60
C PRO A 170 -45.15 0.09 49.84
N GLY A 171 -44.04 0.67 50.35
CA GLY A 171 -43.56 0.57 51.76
C GLY A 171 -42.04 0.33 51.90
N ASP A 172 -41.19 1.35 52.12
CA ASP A 172 -40.74 1.97 53.41
C ASP A 172 -39.62 1.15 54.12
N ASP A 173 -38.53 1.65 54.72
CA ASP A 173 -37.88 2.97 54.82
C ASP A 173 -36.47 2.78 55.50
N ALA A 174 -35.57 3.74 55.28
CA ALA A 174 -34.43 4.23 56.11
C ALA A 174 -33.27 3.35 56.67
N GLY A 175 -32.02 3.84 56.51
CA GLY A 175 -31.04 3.84 57.62
C GLY A 175 -29.51 3.70 57.37
N GLN A 176 -28.87 4.78 56.92
CA GLN A 176 -27.53 5.37 57.24
C GLN A 176 -26.30 4.60 57.82
N SER A 177 -25.13 5.01 57.27
CA SER A 177 -23.83 5.36 57.91
C SER A 177 -22.58 4.43 57.82
N GLU A 178 -21.68 4.89 56.93
CA GLU A 178 -20.21 5.07 56.94
C GLU A 178 -19.25 4.62 58.08
N ALA A 179 -17.99 4.42 57.59
CA ALA A 179 -16.67 4.67 58.21
C ALA A 179 -16.12 3.60 59.19
N GLU A 180 -15.06 2.84 58.90
CA GLU A 180 -13.63 3.11 58.57
C GLU A 180 -12.69 2.65 59.72
N LYS A 181 -11.81 1.70 59.37
CA LYS A 181 -10.36 1.51 59.69
C LYS A 181 -9.80 1.75 61.12
N LYS A 182 -8.95 0.80 61.54
CA LYS A 182 -7.51 0.97 61.92
C LYS A 182 -6.90 -0.42 62.27
N LEU A 183 -5.91 -0.95 61.55
CA LEU A 183 -4.44 -0.74 61.54
C LEU A 183 -3.67 -1.40 62.69
N THR A 184 -2.69 -2.26 62.34
CA THR A 184 -1.27 -2.35 62.79
C THR A 184 -0.69 -3.72 62.40
N ALA A 185 0.60 -4.00 62.25
CA ALA A 185 1.79 -3.39 61.64
C ALA A 185 2.97 -4.36 61.96
N GLY A 186 3.87 -4.66 61.02
CA GLY A 186 5.11 -5.40 61.30
C GLY A 186 6.14 -5.25 60.17
N LYS A 187 7.30 -4.66 60.47
CA LYS A 187 8.36 -4.16 59.54
C LYS A 187 9.53 -5.15 59.34
N GLY A 188 10.19 -5.04 58.19
CA GLY A 188 11.54 -5.54 57.90
C GLY A 188 12.28 -4.79 56.76
N ASP A 189 13.29 -4.00 57.15
CA ASP A 189 14.61 -3.69 56.55
C ASP A 189 15.02 -2.42 55.70
N ASP A 190 15.82 -1.61 56.41
CA ASP A 190 16.91 -0.64 56.18
C ASP A 190 16.91 0.49 55.13
N LEU A 191 16.01 0.47 54.17
CA LEU A 191 15.43 1.72 53.59
C LEU A 191 13.90 1.65 53.66
N LYS A 192 13.37 0.43 53.64
CA LYS A 192 12.02 0.07 54.08
C LYS A 192 11.80 0.36 55.57
N GLN A 193 12.88 0.57 56.34
CA GLN A 193 12.78 1.05 57.73
C GLN A 193 12.43 2.54 57.83
N LYS A 194 12.71 3.35 56.79
CA LYS A 194 12.57 4.83 56.80
C LYS A 194 11.57 5.39 55.77
N TYR A 195 11.29 4.68 54.67
CA TYR A 195 10.42 5.10 53.56
C TYR A 195 9.58 3.91 53.01
N SER A 196 8.37 4.18 52.55
CA SER A 196 7.45 3.24 51.89
C SER A 196 7.95 2.81 50.50
N ALA A 197 7.38 1.73 49.94
CA ALA A 197 7.70 1.31 48.57
C ALA A 197 7.40 2.42 47.54
N GLN A 198 6.34 3.20 47.77
CA GLN A 198 5.98 4.37 46.96
C GLN A 198 7.01 5.49 47.10
N GLU A 199 7.53 5.74 48.30
CA GLU A 199 8.55 6.77 48.55
C GLU A 199 9.93 6.35 48.02
N ILE A 200 10.27 5.07 48.03
CA ILE A 200 11.49 4.54 47.42
C ILE A 200 11.42 4.66 45.90
N ALA A 201 10.28 4.32 45.29
CA ALA A 201 10.04 4.54 43.86
C ALA A 201 10.12 6.04 43.51
N LEU A 202 9.50 6.91 44.32
CA LEU A 202 9.58 8.37 44.15
C LEU A 202 11.02 8.89 44.28
N LEU A 203 11.80 8.40 45.25
CA LEU A 203 13.19 8.81 45.45
C LEU A 203 14.06 8.40 44.26
N ARG A 204 13.88 7.19 43.72
CA ARG A 204 14.56 6.73 42.50
C ARG A 204 14.18 7.61 41.31
N ALA A 205 12.89 7.91 41.15
CA ALA A 205 12.40 8.80 40.10
C ALA A 205 13.03 10.21 40.18
N LEU A 206 13.12 10.80 41.37
CA LEU A 206 13.73 12.13 41.58
C LEU A 206 15.25 12.13 41.35
N GLN A 207 15.96 11.09 41.79
CA GLN A 207 17.39 10.94 41.52
C GLN A 207 17.68 10.78 40.02
N HIS A 208 16.81 10.07 39.31
CA HIS A 208 16.89 9.90 37.87
C HIS A 208 16.50 11.18 37.10
N GLU A 209 15.50 11.93 37.55
CA GLU A 209 15.12 13.24 36.99
C GLU A 209 16.31 14.20 36.97
N ASN A 210 17.13 14.20 38.02
CA ASN A 210 18.36 14.98 38.07
C ASN A 210 19.35 14.55 36.97
N VAL A 211 19.55 13.25 36.74
CA VAL A 211 20.41 12.74 35.66
C VAL A 211 19.83 13.05 34.28
N TYR A 212 18.51 12.92 34.11
CA TYR A 212 17.76 13.24 32.90
C TYR A 212 17.99 14.69 32.46
N MET A 213 17.82 15.65 33.38
CA MET A 213 18.02 17.08 33.12
C MET A 213 19.43 17.39 32.61
N HIS A 214 20.45 16.65 33.07
CA HIS A 214 21.83 16.78 32.61
C HIS A 214 22.11 16.06 31.27
N SER A 215 21.22 15.17 30.83
CA SER A 215 21.38 14.34 29.62
C SER A 215 20.65 14.86 28.37
N LEU A 216 19.85 15.95 28.51
CA LEU A 216 19.08 16.54 27.42
C LEU A 216 19.96 16.93 26.22
N ARG A 217 19.56 16.50 25.02
CA ARG A 217 20.27 16.80 23.77
C ARG A 217 19.62 18.00 23.06
N ILE A 218 20.43 18.87 22.45
CA ILE A 218 19.95 20.04 21.70
C ILE A 218 20.20 19.84 20.21
N ASN A 219 19.16 19.78 19.40
CA ASN A 219 19.27 19.93 17.95
C ASN A 219 19.34 21.43 17.62
N ASP A 220 20.22 21.80 16.70
CA ASP A 220 20.45 23.15 16.18
C ASP A 220 19.81 23.36 14.79
N GLY A 221 19.02 22.39 14.33
CA GLY A 221 18.39 22.38 13.02
C GLY A 221 19.26 21.76 11.93
N LYS A 222 20.46 21.25 12.23
CA LYS A 222 21.41 20.73 11.21
C LYS A 222 21.82 19.27 11.42
N ARG A 223 21.18 18.58 12.37
CA ARG A 223 21.49 17.17 12.65
C ARG A 223 20.93 16.25 11.57
N GLN A 224 21.62 15.12 11.35
CA GLN A 224 21.15 14.03 10.51
C GLN A 224 20.45 12.97 11.34
N SER A 225 19.50 12.27 10.71
CA SER A 225 18.83 11.11 11.26
C SER A 225 19.82 9.99 11.55
N PRO A 226 19.68 9.27 12.68
CA PRO A 226 20.45 8.05 12.91
C PRO A 226 20.17 6.96 11.86
N LEU A 227 19.07 7.08 11.11
CA LEU A 227 18.66 6.15 10.06
C LEU A 227 19.13 6.56 8.66
N ALA A 228 19.89 7.65 8.51
CA ALA A 228 20.33 8.18 7.22
C ALA A 228 21.16 7.18 6.39
N HIS A 229 21.88 6.28 7.07
CA HIS A 229 22.76 5.28 6.45
C HIS A 229 22.26 3.84 6.65
N GLU A 230 21.08 3.63 7.21
CA GLU A 230 20.51 2.29 7.24
C GLU A 230 20.17 1.88 5.81
N GLU A 231 20.94 0.92 5.28
CA GLU A 231 20.55 0.13 4.13
C GLU A 231 19.30 -0.66 4.54
N GLU A 232 18.12 -0.08 4.31
CA GLU A 232 16.87 -0.79 4.49
C GLU A 232 16.97 -2.09 3.69
N GLN A 233 16.98 -3.22 4.40
CA GLN A 233 17.21 -4.52 3.79
C GLN A 233 16.19 -4.76 2.67
N ARG A 234 16.75 -4.67 1.46
CA ARG A 234 16.21 -4.89 0.13
C ARG A 234 15.01 -5.85 0.10
N ARG A 235 13.81 -5.29 -0.02
CA ARG A 235 12.79 -5.60 -1.04
C ARG A 235 11.49 -4.88 -0.69
N PHE A 236 11.25 -3.78 -1.39
CA PHE A 236 9.95 -3.11 -1.42
C PHE A 236 9.03 -3.90 -2.35
N PHE A 237 7.90 -4.36 -1.81
CA PHE A 237 6.89 -5.09 -2.56
C PHE A 237 5.60 -4.27 -2.59
N ILE A 238 4.87 -4.41 -3.68
CA ILE A 238 3.47 -3.97 -3.72
C ILE A 238 2.64 -5.07 -3.07
N ASP A 239 1.87 -4.69 -2.06
CA ASP A 239 0.94 -5.60 -1.39
C ASP A 239 -0.10 -6.11 -2.40
N GLU A 240 -0.47 -7.39 -2.30
CA GLU A 240 -1.53 -7.96 -3.14
C GLU A 240 -2.86 -7.23 -2.97
N ALA A 241 -3.12 -6.70 -1.77
CA ALA A 241 -4.27 -5.86 -1.46
C ALA A 241 -4.36 -4.60 -2.34
N ASP A 242 -3.22 -4.08 -2.83
CA ASP A 242 -3.15 -2.81 -3.58
C ASP A 242 -3.15 -2.98 -5.11
N GLN A 243 -3.08 -4.21 -5.63
CA GLN A 243 -2.97 -4.47 -7.07
C GLN A 243 -4.13 -3.89 -7.90
N PHE A 244 -5.30 -3.81 -7.29
CA PHE A 244 -6.54 -3.33 -7.91
C PHE A 244 -6.99 -1.97 -7.37
N THR A 245 -6.12 -1.27 -6.63
CA THR A 245 -6.37 0.07 -6.12
C THR A 245 -5.56 1.10 -6.92
N PRO A 246 -5.92 2.39 -6.87
CA PRO A 246 -5.08 3.46 -7.41
C PRO A 246 -3.66 3.50 -6.79
N ASP A 247 -3.47 2.89 -5.62
CA ASP A 247 -2.18 2.82 -4.93
C ASP A 247 -1.30 1.63 -5.38
N ASN A 248 -1.64 0.96 -6.50
CA ASN A 248 -0.94 -0.23 -7.02
C ASN A 248 0.56 -0.06 -7.35
N TRP A 249 1.09 1.15 -7.21
CA TRP A 249 2.47 1.53 -7.46
C TRP A 249 3.23 1.88 -6.17
N VAL A 250 2.53 2.00 -5.04
CA VAL A 250 3.12 2.42 -3.76
C VAL A 250 3.65 1.19 -3.03
N PRO A 251 4.97 1.07 -2.81
CA PRO A 251 5.50 -0.03 -2.03
C PRO A 251 5.17 0.12 -0.54
N ARG A 252 4.74 -0.98 0.08
CA ARG A 252 4.36 -1.01 1.51
C ARG A 252 4.96 -2.21 2.22
N THR A 253 5.17 -2.09 3.52
CA THR A 253 5.59 -3.23 4.36
C THR A 253 4.39 -4.05 4.79
N ASP A 254 4.56 -5.37 4.88
CA ASP A 254 3.57 -6.29 5.43
C ASP A 254 3.52 -6.29 6.97
N THR A 255 4.40 -5.52 7.63
CA THR A 255 4.41 -5.40 9.10
C THR A 255 3.36 -4.46 9.66
N LEU A 256 2.82 -3.54 8.84
CA LEU A 256 1.79 -2.59 9.27
C LEU A 256 0.42 -3.28 9.39
N ILE A 257 -0.34 -2.90 10.42
CA ILE A 257 -1.70 -3.39 10.66
C ILE A 257 -2.66 -2.49 9.90
N ARG A 258 -3.24 -2.99 8.80
CA ARG A 258 -4.29 -2.29 8.03
C ARG A 258 -5.57 -2.16 8.85
N LEU A 259 -6.19 -0.98 8.79
CA LEU A 259 -7.38 -0.62 9.59
C LEU A 259 -8.64 -0.39 8.74
N THR A 260 -8.50 -0.12 7.44
CA THR A 260 -9.61 0.28 6.54
C THR A 260 -9.75 -0.65 5.32
N GLY A 261 -9.64 -1.96 5.50
CA GLY A 261 -9.72 -2.92 4.39
C GLY A 261 -8.62 -2.67 3.34
N LYS A 262 -8.97 -2.70 2.04
CA LYS A 262 -8.05 -2.43 0.91
C LYS A 262 -7.83 -0.96 0.59
N HIS A 263 -8.82 -0.08 0.69
CA HIS A 263 -8.68 1.32 0.31
C HIS A 263 -9.72 2.22 0.98
N PRO A 264 -9.40 3.48 1.39
CA PRO A 264 -8.07 4.10 1.39
C PRO A 264 -7.12 3.42 2.38
N PHE A 265 -5.80 3.59 2.20
CA PHE A 265 -4.83 2.95 3.10
C PHE A 265 -4.70 3.71 4.43
N ASN A 266 -5.07 3.04 5.51
CA ASN A 266 -4.80 3.49 6.87
C ASN A 266 -4.23 2.33 7.67
N ALA A 267 -3.08 2.54 8.28
CA ALA A 267 -2.38 1.48 9.00
C ALA A 267 -1.50 2.03 10.13
N GLU A 268 -1.37 1.23 11.19
CA GLU A 268 -0.45 1.49 12.30
C GLU A 268 0.57 0.36 12.48
N PRO A 269 1.78 0.66 12.98
CA PRO A 269 2.72 -0.37 13.39
C PRO A 269 2.21 -1.11 14.64
N PRO A 270 2.56 -2.41 14.80
CA PRO A 270 2.45 -3.08 16.08
C PRO A 270 3.19 -2.27 17.15
N LEU A 271 2.55 -2.06 18.31
CA LEU A 271 3.06 -1.16 19.35
C LEU A 271 4.46 -1.53 19.83
N SER A 272 4.76 -2.83 19.95
CA SER A 272 6.10 -3.32 20.30
C SER A 272 7.15 -3.02 19.23
N THR A 273 6.78 -3.16 17.94
CA THR A 273 7.64 -2.80 16.81
C THR A 273 7.94 -1.31 16.79
N LEU A 274 6.93 -0.47 17.05
CA LEU A 274 7.09 0.98 17.15
C LEU A 274 8.08 1.37 18.27
N TYR A 275 7.93 0.81 19.46
CA TYR A 275 8.82 1.10 20.60
C TYR A 275 10.25 0.60 20.38
N ASN A 276 10.39 -0.62 19.84
CA ASN A 276 11.71 -1.23 19.59
C ASN A 276 12.52 -0.49 18.52
N ALA A 277 11.86 0.31 17.67
CA ALA A 277 12.54 1.18 16.71
C ALA A 277 13.32 2.33 17.37
N GLY A 278 13.08 2.60 18.66
CA GLY A 278 13.73 3.67 19.41
C GLY A 278 13.07 5.03 19.17
N LEU A 279 13.78 6.10 19.50
CA LEU A 279 13.24 7.46 19.44
C LEU A 279 12.82 7.88 18.03
N ILE A 280 13.50 7.40 17.00
CA ILE A 280 13.24 7.76 15.59
C ILE A 280 12.64 6.54 14.88
N THR A 281 11.41 6.69 14.42
CA THR A 281 10.65 5.69 13.69
C THR A 281 11.14 5.60 12.23
N PRO A 282 11.57 4.42 11.75
CA PRO A 282 11.86 4.19 10.34
C PRO A 282 10.66 4.47 9.44
N ASN A 283 10.92 5.03 8.26
CA ASN A 283 9.88 5.44 7.30
C ASN A 283 8.89 4.31 7.00
N LYS A 284 9.39 3.09 6.78
CA LYS A 284 8.56 1.92 6.42
C LYS A 284 7.51 1.52 7.48
N ILE A 285 7.75 1.81 8.76
CA ILE A 285 6.82 1.46 9.85
C ILE A 285 6.11 2.69 10.44
N HIS A 286 6.37 3.89 9.91
CA HIS A 286 5.66 5.08 10.34
C HIS A 286 4.18 4.94 9.99
N TYR A 287 3.27 5.28 10.92
CA TYR A 287 1.83 5.12 10.69
C TYR A 287 1.39 5.92 9.45
N VAL A 288 0.42 5.36 8.71
CA VAL A 288 -0.12 5.98 7.50
C VAL A 288 -1.60 6.26 7.70
N ARG A 289 -2.01 7.50 7.43
CA ARG A 289 -3.41 7.90 7.32
C ARG A 289 -3.62 8.58 5.98
N ASN A 290 -4.42 7.97 5.10
CA ASN A 290 -4.87 8.55 3.83
C ASN A 290 -6.39 8.66 3.82
N HIS A 291 -6.91 9.81 3.38
CA HIS A 291 -8.35 10.02 3.15
C HIS A 291 -8.81 9.52 1.78
N GLY A 292 -7.88 9.29 0.84
CA GLY A 292 -8.14 8.80 -0.52
C GLY A 292 -6.87 8.24 -1.16
N PRO A 293 -6.84 8.12 -2.50
CA PRO A 293 -5.69 7.69 -3.28
C PRO A 293 -4.43 8.52 -3.04
N VAL A 294 -3.27 7.86 -3.04
CA VAL A 294 -1.97 8.53 -3.05
C VAL A 294 -1.73 9.10 -4.45
N PRO A 295 -1.58 10.43 -4.61
CA PRO A 295 -1.31 11.02 -5.91
C PRO A 295 0.11 10.66 -6.38
N HIS A 296 0.24 10.20 -7.63
CA HIS A 296 1.53 9.94 -8.25
C HIS A 296 2.16 11.25 -8.79
N LEU A 297 2.79 12.01 -7.91
CA LEU A 297 3.47 13.27 -8.23
C LEU A 297 4.93 13.03 -8.64
N ARG A 298 5.53 13.89 -9.46
CA ARG A 298 6.97 13.82 -9.84
C ARG A 298 7.66 15.13 -9.47
N TRP A 299 8.89 15.03 -8.95
CA TRP A 299 9.71 16.18 -8.53
C TRP A 299 9.79 17.28 -9.61
N GLN A 300 10.01 16.86 -10.86
CA GLN A 300 10.23 17.71 -12.03
C GLN A 300 8.98 18.50 -12.43
N THR A 301 7.79 17.92 -12.24
CA THR A 301 6.52 18.53 -12.70
C THR A 301 5.73 19.18 -11.57
N HIS A 302 6.02 18.83 -10.31
CA HIS A 302 5.29 19.37 -9.17
C HIS A 302 5.72 20.82 -8.90
N GLN A 303 4.73 21.68 -8.68
CA GLN A 303 4.92 23.08 -8.34
C GLN A 303 4.04 23.44 -7.14
N LEU A 304 4.62 24.19 -6.22
CA LEU A 304 3.93 24.72 -5.05
C LEU A 304 3.48 26.15 -5.33
N ASP A 305 2.17 26.36 -5.41
CA ASP A 305 1.57 27.70 -5.50
C ASP A 305 1.48 28.34 -4.10
N VAL A 306 2.18 29.45 -3.90
CA VAL A 306 2.16 30.24 -2.67
C VAL A 306 1.54 31.60 -2.95
N GLU A 307 0.45 31.86 -2.22
CA GLU A 307 -0.29 33.11 -2.22
C GLU A 307 -0.92 33.42 -3.59
N ASN A 308 -1.64 32.45 -4.16
CA ASN A 308 -2.50 32.60 -5.35
C ASN A 308 -1.75 33.09 -6.60
N GLY A 309 -0.63 32.45 -6.92
CA GLY A 309 0.20 32.72 -8.07
C GLY A 309 1.22 33.84 -7.87
N LYS A 310 1.30 34.45 -6.68
CA LYS A 310 2.34 35.44 -6.37
C LYS A 310 3.74 34.82 -6.38
N LEU A 311 3.85 33.58 -5.89
CA LEU A 311 5.08 32.81 -5.94
C LEU A 311 4.73 31.36 -6.27
N VAL A 312 5.22 30.86 -7.41
CA VAL A 312 5.05 29.45 -7.81
C VAL A 312 6.42 28.81 -7.81
N LEU A 313 6.64 27.85 -6.91
CA LEU A 313 7.94 27.23 -6.68
C LEU A 313 7.98 25.81 -7.26
N PRO A 314 8.75 25.55 -8.33
CA PRO A 314 9.21 24.21 -8.65
C PRO A 314 9.99 23.61 -7.47
N MET A 315 9.99 22.28 -7.34
CA MET A 315 10.66 21.59 -6.24
C MET A 315 12.16 21.91 -6.12
N GLN A 316 12.85 22.05 -7.27
CA GLN A 316 14.27 22.41 -7.28
C GLN A 316 14.51 23.81 -6.69
N GLN A 317 13.68 24.80 -7.02
CA GLN A 317 13.78 26.15 -6.45
C GLN A 317 13.44 26.17 -4.96
N LEU A 318 12.43 25.42 -4.52
CA LEU A 318 12.12 25.29 -3.09
C LEU A 318 13.31 24.74 -2.29
N LYS A 319 14.09 23.83 -2.88
CA LYS A 319 15.28 23.23 -2.27
C LYS A 319 16.50 24.14 -2.29
N ASP A 320 16.71 24.88 -3.38
CA ASP A 320 17.94 25.65 -3.61
C ASP A 320 17.86 27.08 -3.06
N ASP A 321 16.68 27.73 -3.11
CA ASP A 321 16.52 29.15 -2.80
C ASP A 321 16.28 29.42 -1.30
N PHE A 322 16.06 28.38 -0.48
CA PHE A 322 15.72 28.50 0.94
C PHE A 322 16.60 27.60 1.81
N ASP A 323 17.07 28.14 2.94
CA ASP A 323 17.82 27.37 3.92
C ASP A 323 16.92 26.34 4.63
N PRO A 324 17.24 25.03 4.58
CA PRO A 324 16.46 24.02 5.26
C PRO A 324 16.90 23.87 6.73
N ILE A 325 15.95 23.48 7.58
CA ILE A 325 16.23 22.88 8.89
C ILE A 325 15.96 21.37 8.83
N ASN A 326 16.57 20.59 9.73
CA ASN A 326 16.37 19.16 9.90
C ASN A 326 16.22 18.81 11.40
N ILE A 327 15.00 18.55 11.83
CA ILE A 327 14.66 18.29 13.24
C ILE A 327 13.74 17.08 13.41
N PRO A 328 13.88 16.32 14.52
CA PRO A 328 12.97 15.24 14.84
C PRO A 328 11.64 15.80 15.38
N VAL A 329 10.53 15.37 14.78
CA VAL A 329 9.18 15.79 15.18
C VAL A 329 8.31 14.56 15.32
N LEU A 330 7.65 14.44 16.47
CA LEU A 330 6.57 13.49 16.68
C LEU A 330 5.32 13.94 15.93
N MET A 331 4.74 13.02 15.18
CA MET A 331 3.38 13.15 14.67
C MET A 331 2.48 12.09 15.31
N ALA A 332 1.24 12.47 15.59
CA ALA A 332 0.19 11.54 16.00
C ALA A 332 -1.13 11.87 15.30
N CYS A 333 -1.96 10.86 15.08
CA CYS A 333 -3.31 11.04 14.55
C CYS A 333 -4.27 11.52 15.66
N ASP A 334 -5.19 12.41 15.31
CA ASP A 334 -6.33 12.84 16.14
C ASP A 334 -7.15 11.63 16.62
N GLY A 335 -7.19 10.56 15.82
CA GLY A 335 -7.87 9.31 16.13
C GLY A 335 -7.05 8.29 16.93
N ASN A 336 -5.84 8.62 17.40
CA ASN A 336 -5.04 7.66 18.17
C ASN A 336 -5.85 7.14 19.38
N ARG A 337 -5.80 5.84 19.63
CA ARG A 337 -6.59 5.14 20.68
C ARG A 337 -8.12 5.22 20.49
N ARG A 338 -8.64 5.48 19.28
CA ARG A 338 -10.09 5.52 19.00
C ARG A 338 -10.80 4.21 19.35
N LYS A 339 -10.13 3.06 19.20
CA LYS A 339 -10.77 1.77 19.49
C LYS A 339 -11.25 1.69 20.93
N GLU A 340 -10.51 2.26 21.90
CA GLU A 340 -10.95 2.33 23.30
C GLU A 340 -12.29 3.10 23.45
N VAL A 341 -12.48 4.17 22.67
CA VAL A 341 -13.76 4.92 22.62
C VAL A 341 -14.85 4.02 22.06
N ASN A 342 -14.58 3.33 20.94
CA ASN A 342 -15.55 2.45 20.29
C ASN A 342 -15.97 1.26 21.14
N MET A 343 -15.13 0.80 22.10
CA MET A 343 -15.55 -0.24 23.05
C MET A 343 -16.59 0.25 24.06
N THR A 344 -16.65 1.55 24.33
CA THR A 344 -17.63 2.13 25.27
C THR A 344 -18.94 2.50 24.59
N LYS A 345 -18.85 3.05 23.37
CA LYS A 345 -19.96 3.39 22.49
C LYS A 345 -19.39 3.67 21.11
N ARG A 346 -19.95 3.07 20.06
CA ARG A 346 -19.44 3.21 18.68
C ARG A 346 -19.42 4.68 18.22
N SER A 347 -18.27 5.12 17.69
CA SER A 347 -18.07 6.41 17.02
C SER A 347 -18.03 6.24 15.50
N LYS A 348 -18.00 7.35 14.73
CA LYS A 348 -17.99 7.33 13.26
C LYS A 348 -16.64 6.97 12.61
N GLY A 349 -15.60 6.69 13.40
CA GLY A 349 -14.25 6.41 12.88
C GLY A 349 -13.80 4.96 13.08
N PHE A 350 -12.89 4.50 12.20
CA PHE A 350 -12.28 3.18 12.29
C PHE A 350 -11.32 3.01 13.49
N ASN A 351 -11.03 1.75 13.82
CA ASN A 351 -10.46 1.31 15.09
C ASN A 351 -8.93 1.42 15.19
N TRP A 352 -8.40 2.63 15.40
CA TRP A 352 -7.01 2.81 15.81
C TRP A 352 -6.75 2.23 17.21
N GLY A 353 -5.69 1.45 17.33
CA GLY A 353 -5.01 1.18 18.60
C GLY A 353 -4.15 2.38 19.04
N PRO A 354 -3.16 2.14 19.90
CA PRO A 354 -2.24 3.17 20.40
C PRO A 354 -1.06 3.47 19.46
N GLY A 355 -0.97 2.82 18.30
CA GLY A 355 0.16 2.91 17.37
C GLY A 355 0.04 4.02 16.32
N ALA A 356 -0.99 4.85 16.36
CA ALA A 356 -1.22 5.94 15.39
C ALA A 356 -0.32 7.16 15.64
N CYS A 357 0.98 6.94 15.88
CA CYS A 357 1.99 7.95 16.13
C CYS A 357 3.38 7.49 15.65
N GLY A 358 4.31 8.43 15.46
CA GLY A 358 5.68 8.15 15.03
C GLY A 358 6.53 9.42 15.04
N CYS A 359 7.84 9.29 15.25
CA CYS A 359 8.76 10.41 15.32
C CYS A 359 9.83 10.27 14.24
N ALA A 360 10.01 11.28 13.39
CA ALA A 360 10.97 11.25 12.29
C ALA A 360 11.70 12.58 12.18
N TYR A 361 12.89 12.56 11.58
CA TYR A 361 13.56 13.78 11.14
C TYR A 361 12.84 14.33 9.90
N TRP A 362 12.49 15.61 9.91
CA TRP A 362 11.86 16.30 8.79
C TRP A 362 12.75 17.43 8.32
N LYS A 363 13.03 17.44 7.01
CA LYS A 363 13.94 18.41 6.40
C LYS A 363 13.30 19.22 5.29
N GLY A 364 13.49 20.53 5.38
CA GLY A 364 13.02 21.53 4.42
C GLY A 364 13.02 22.94 5.02
N PRO A 365 12.67 23.96 4.25
CA PRO A 365 12.66 25.34 4.71
C PRO A 365 11.50 25.64 5.66
N LEU A 366 11.66 26.70 6.45
CA LEU A 366 10.57 27.23 7.26
C LEU A 366 9.48 27.84 6.37
N LEU A 367 8.22 27.51 6.64
CA LEU A 367 7.04 28.08 5.96
C LEU A 367 7.06 29.62 6.04
N ARG A 368 7.46 30.16 7.19
CA ARG A 368 7.64 31.60 7.41
C ARG A 368 8.45 32.26 6.30
N ASP A 369 9.60 31.69 5.96
CA ASP A 369 10.55 32.33 5.04
C ASP A 369 10.02 32.28 3.60
N VAL A 370 9.30 31.21 3.25
CA VAL A 370 8.58 31.10 1.98
C VAL A 370 7.42 32.09 1.88
N LEU A 371 6.64 32.29 2.96
CA LEU A 371 5.58 33.30 3.00
C LEU A 371 6.14 34.72 2.86
N LEU A 372 7.25 35.03 3.53
CA LEU A 372 7.95 36.31 3.39
C LEU A 372 8.42 36.54 1.95
N ALA A 373 8.97 35.50 1.31
CA ALA A 373 9.39 35.56 -0.09
C ALA A 373 8.20 35.77 -1.05
N ALA A 374 7.02 35.24 -0.73
CA ALA A 374 5.78 35.48 -1.47
C ALA A 374 5.15 36.87 -1.22
N GLY A 375 5.81 37.73 -0.42
CA GLY A 375 5.38 39.10 -0.15
C GLY A 375 4.38 39.23 1.00
N VAL A 376 4.20 38.20 1.82
CA VAL A 376 3.39 38.28 3.05
C VAL A 376 4.10 39.18 4.05
N ARG A 377 3.41 40.21 4.53
CA ARG A 377 4.01 41.15 5.47
C ARG A 377 4.17 40.52 6.85
N GLN A 378 5.30 40.78 7.51
CA GLN A 378 5.55 40.29 8.86
C GLN A 378 4.54 40.82 9.88
N ASP A 379 4.01 42.03 9.68
CA ASP A 379 2.99 42.62 10.57
C ASP A 379 1.59 42.04 10.36
N ALA A 380 1.30 41.36 9.23
CA ALA A 380 0.03 40.70 8.97
C ALA A 380 -0.30 39.60 10.01
N ALA A 381 0.72 39.08 10.68
CA ALA A 381 0.59 38.13 11.79
C ALA A 381 -0.07 38.71 13.06
N HIS A 382 -0.18 40.04 13.20
CA HIS A 382 -0.79 40.67 14.39
C HIS A 382 -2.32 40.81 14.29
N GLY A 383 -2.91 40.46 13.14
CA GLY A 383 -4.36 40.37 12.93
C GLY A 383 -4.87 38.92 13.02
N ARG A 384 -6.20 38.74 13.10
CA ARG A 384 -6.82 37.40 12.96
C ARG A 384 -6.84 37.00 11.49
N SER A 385 -5.79 36.31 11.06
CA SER A 385 -5.65 35.75 9.71
C SER A 385 -5.20 34.29 9.78
N TRP A 386 -5.41 33.56 8.69
CA TRP A 386 -5.13 32.14 8.59
C TRP A 386 -4.24 31.87 7.38
N VAL A 387 -3.34 30.90 7.52
CA VAL A 387 -2.65 30.29 6.39
C VAL A 387 -3.32 28.95 6.09
N ASN A 388 -3.71 28.77 4.84
CA ASN A 388 -4.41 27.60 4.34
C ASN A 388 -3.45 26.71 3.56
N PHE A 389 -3.75 25.42 3.54
CA PHE A 389 -2.98 24.39 2.86
C PHE A 389 -3.92 23.49 2.07
N GLN A 390 -3.54 23.12 0.85
CA GLN A 390 -4.29 22.20 -0.02
C GLN A 390 -3.36 21.11 -0.55
N GLY A 391 -3.74 19.86 -0.37
CA GLY A 391 -3.09 18.70 -0.98
C GLY A 391 -3.45 18.51 -2.45
N ALA A 392 -2.65 17.73 -3.18
CA ALA A 392 -2.94 17.32 -4.55
C ALA A 392 -3.90 16.11 -4.61
N ASP A 393 -4.21 15.49 -3.47
CA ASP A 393 -5.14 14.38 -3.34
C ASP A 393 -6.60 14.84 -3.50
N HIS A 394 -7.43 13.93 -3.98
CA HIS A 394 -8.86 14.14 -4.24
C HIS A 394 -9.69 13.04 -3.58
N PRO A 395 -9.79 13.02 -2.25
CA PRO A 395 -10.72 12.12 -1.56
C PRO A 395 -12.19 12.49 -1.85
N ASN A 396 -13.11 11.66 -1.36
CA ASN A 396 -14.52 11.71 -1.78
C ASN A 396 -15.22 13.06 -1.55
N GLU A 397 -14.85 13.80 -0.51
CA GLU A 397 -15.50 15.07 -0.14
C GLU A 397 -14.75 16.31 -0.68
N GLY A 398 -13.98 16.11 -1.76
CA GLY A 398 -13.15 17.14 -2.39
C GLY A 398 -11.69 17.08 -1.95
N LYS A 399 -10.89 18.09 -2.31
CA LYS A 399 -9.46 18.12 -1.94
C LYS A 399 -9.28 18.19 -0.43
N TYR A 400 -8.19 17.58 0.06
CA TYR A 400 -7.83 17.71 1.47
C TYR A 400 -7.27 19.11 1.73
N GLU A 401 -8.02 19.90 2.49
CA GLU A 401 -7.68 21.29 2.79
C GLU A 401 -7.87 21.61 4.27
N THR A 402 -7.01 22.46 4.81
CA THR A 402 -7.12 22.94 6.19
C THR A 402 -6.35 24.24 6.38
N CYS A 403 -6.37 24.79 7.59
CA CYS A 403 -5.61 26.00 7.92
C CYS A 403 -5.11 25.99 9.36
N ILE A 404 -4.13 26.86 9.64
CA ILE A 404 -3.70 27.26 10.98
C ILE A 404 -3.67 28.78 11.11
N PRO A 405 -3.64 29.34 12.33
CA PRO A 405 -3.43 30.78 12.52
C PRO A 405 -2.13 31.26 11.86
N LEU A 406 -2.18 32.38 11.14
CA LEU A 406 -1.01 32.96 10.47
C LEU A 406 0.10 33.32 11.47
N GLU A 407 -0.28 33.82 12.65
CA GLU A 407 0.66 34.15 13.72
C GLU A 407 1.54 32.96 14.12
N TYR A 408 0.96 31.76 14.18
CA TYR A 408 1.68 30.54 14.55
C TYR A 408 2.69 30.16 13.48
N ALA A 409 2.30 30.26 12.20
CA ALA A 409 3.15 29.96 11.05
C ALA A 409 4.30 30.96 10.86
N MET A 410 4.10 32.22 11.27
CA MET A 410 5.08 33.30 11.13
C MET A 410 6.08 33.38 12.30
N ASP A 411 5.82 32.67 13.40
CA ASP A 411 6.75 32.56 14.54
C ASP A 411 7.84 31.49 14.23
N PRO A 412 9.11 31.89 14.07
CA PRO A 412 10.19 30.95 13.76
C PRO A 412 10.47 29.94 14.89
N SER A 413 9.99 30.18 16.12
CA SER A 413 10.15 29.25 17.24
C SER A 413 9.17 28.08 17.23
N ASN A 414 8.17 28.11 16.33
CA ASN A 414 7.22 27.01 16.14
C ASN A 414 7.65 26.03 15.04
N ASP A 415 8.76 26.30 14.34
CA ASP A 415 9.40 25.39 13.39
C ASP A 415 8.43 24.77 12.36
N VAL A 416 7.53 25.56 11.77
CA VAL A 416 6.64 25.06 10.70
C VAL A 416 7.45 24.85 9.42
N ILE A 417 7.53 23.61 8.94
CA ILE A 417 8.45 23.19 7.87
C ILE A 417 7.67 22.80 6.62
N LEU A 418 8.17 23.20 5.44
CA LEU A 418 7.80 22.60 4.16
C LEU A 418 8.78 21.48 3.85
N ALA A 419 8.49 20.28 4.34
CA ALA A 419 9.41 19.15 4.31
C ALA A 419 9.39 18.47 2.94
N TYR A 420 10.57 18.19 2.39
CA TYR A 420 10.77 17.37 1.18
C TYR A 420 11.60 16.10 1.45
N GLU A 421 12.21 16.00 2.65
CA GLU A 421 12.95 14.82 3.12
C GLU A 421 12.41 14.35 4.49
N MET A 422 12.35 13.04 4.70
CA MET A 422 11.99 12.37 5.94
C MET A 422 13.05 11.32 6.29
N ASN A 423 13.66 11.46 7.48
CA ASN A 423 14.83 10.68 7.91
C ASN A 423 16.00 10.77 6.91
N ASP A 424 16.27 11.97 6.39
CA ASP A 424 17.33 12.25 5.41
C ASP A 424 17.22 11.46 4.09
N LYS A 425 16.02 10.96 3.78
CA LYS A 425 15.65 10.35 2.50
C LYS A 425 14.51 11.14 1.86
N ALA A 426 14.38 11.06 0.54
CA ALA A 426 13.22 11.62 -0.16
C ALA A 426 11.92 11.11 0.47
N LEU A 427 10.91 11.97 0.57
CA LEU A 427 9.63 11.61 1.19
C LEU A 427 9.04 10.35 0.55
N PRO A 428 8.59 9.36 1.34
CA PRO A 428 7.78 8.27 0.81
C PRO A 428 6.43 8.79 0.28
N PRO A 429 5.84 8.17 -0.78
CA PRO A 429 4.56 8.59 -1.34
C PRO A 429 3.43 8.69 -0.31
N ASP A 430 3.26 7.67 0.54
CA ASP A 430 2.25 7.64 1.61
C ASP A 430 2.42 8.79 2.63
N HIS A 431 3.62 9.36 2.72
CA HIS A 431 3.96 10.44 3.64
C HIS A 431 4.05 11.82 2.99
N GLY A 432 3.65 11.98 1.72
CA GLY A 432 3.42 13.28 1.10
C GLY A 432 4.45 13.73 0.07
N TYR A 433 5.17 12.80 -0.57
CA TYR A 433 6.06 13.11 -1.69
C TYR A 433 5.41 14.03 -2.76
N PRO A 434 6.09 15.06 -3.29
CA PRO A 434 7.47 15.45 -3.00
C PRO A 434 7.60 16.49 -1.87
N VAL A 435 6.49 17.05 -1.38
CA VAL A 435 6.50 18.05 -0.31
C VAL A 435 5.24 17.98 0.54
N ARG A 436 5.42 18.18 1.84
CA ARG A 436 4.32 18.31 2.81
C ARG A 436 4.58 19.45 3.78
N VAL A 437 3.53 19.89 4.48
CA VAL A 437 3.71 20.72 5.67
C VAL A 437 3.86 19.84 6.91
N ILE A 438 4.81 20.20 7.77
CA ILE A 438 5.01 19.66 9.12
C ILE A 438 4.82 20.81 10.10
N ILE A 439 3.92 20.61 11.06
CA ILE A 439 3.57 21.59 12.07
C ILE A 439 3.88 20.95 13.43
N PRO A 440 5.07 21.17 14.00
CA PRO A 440 5.46 20.54 15.26
C PRO A 440 4.47 20.84 16.39
N GLY A 441 4.15 19.80 17.17
CA GLY A 441 3.21 19.88 18.29
C GLY A 441 1.72 19.94 17.90
N TYR A 442 1.39 20.00 16.61
CA TYR A 442 0.02 19.95 16.10
C TYR A 442 -0.43 18.52 15.78
N VAL A 443 -1.74 18.35 15.68
CA VAL A 443 -2.36 17.11 15.24
C VAL A 443 -2.03 16.79 13.78
N GLY A 444 -1.91 15.50 13.48
CA GLY A 444 -1.55 15.01 12.15
C GLY A 444 -2.51 15.50 11.05
N GLY A 445 -3.79 15.72 11.38
CA GLY A 445 -4.78 16.28 10.46
C GLY A 445 -4.44 17.68 9.91
N ARG A 446 -3.55 18.45 10.56
CA ARG A 446 -3.12 19.78 10.06
C ARG A 446 -1.87 19.70 9.17
N CYS A 447 -1.13 18.60 9.23
CA CYS A 447 0.10 18.39 8.47
C CYS A 447 -0.21 17.90 7.04
N VAL A 448 -0.76 18.76 6.19
CA VAL A 448 -1.18 18.44 4.81
C VAL A 448 -0.05 17.83 3.99
N LYS A 449 -0.34 16.69 3.35
CA LYS A 449 0.55 15.93 2.46
C LYS A 449 0.35 16.37 1.01
N TRP A 450 1.32 16.03 0.15
CA TRP A 450 1.23 16.26 -1.30
C TRP A 450 0.92 17.72 -1.60
N LEU A 451 1.58 18.63 -0.89
CA LEU A 451 1.19 20.03 -0.78
C LEU A 451 1.27 20.71 -2.15
N SER A 452 0.15 21.25 -2.59
CA SER A 452 0.00 21.88 -3.91
C SER A 452 -0.19 23.39 -3.83
N ARG A 453 -0.81 23.89 -2.76
CA ARG A 453 -1.13 25.32 -2.60
C ARG A 453 -1.12 25.79 -1.16
N ILE A 454 -0.67 27.03 -0.96
CA ILE A 454 -0.67 27.77 0.30
C ILE A 454 -1.24 29.16 0.05
N TRP A 455 -2.15 29.67 0.88
CA TRP A 455 -2.66 31.04 0.75
C TRP A 455 -3.17 31.62 2.06
N ILE A 456 -3.20 32.94 2.16
CA ILE A 456 -3.69 33.65 3.35
C ILE A 456 -5.17 34.03 3.19
N SER A 457 -5.91 33.95 4.28
CA SER A 457 -7.30 34.42 4.37
C SER A 457 -7.57 35.16 5.68
N ASP A 458 -8.65 35.96 5.67
CA ASP A 458 -9.21 36.67 6.81
C ASP A 458 -10.20 35.82 7.63
N LYS A 459 -10.41 34.56 7.22
CA LYS A 459 -11.28 33.59 7.88
C LYS A 459 -10.65 32.20 7.85
N PRO A 460 -11.00 31.30 8.79
CA PRO A 460 -10.60 29.89 8.70
C PRO A 460 -11.09 29.25 7.40
N ASN A 461 -10.40 28.20 6.97
CA ASN A 461 -10.79 27.40 5.83
C ASN A 461 -12.21 26.81 6.03
N SER A 462 -13.01 26.75 4.97
CA SER A 462 -14.39 26.24 5.03
C SER A 462 -14.58 24.91 4.30
N SER A 463 -13.50 24.22 3.94
CA SER A 463 -13.54 22.91 3.30
C SER A 463 -14.17 21.86 4.22
N TYR A 464 -14.67 20.78 3.60
CA TYR A 464 -15.30 19.69 4.33
C TYR A 464 -14.39 19.15 5.45
N TYR A 465 -13.14 18.81 5.13
CA TYR A 465 -12.20 18.21 6.09
C TYR A 465 -11.74 19.18 7.20
N HIS A 466 -11.85 20.49 7.00
CA HIS A 466 -11.59 21.45 8.08
C HIS A 466 -12.79 21.62 9.02
N VAL A 467 -14.01 21.54 8.48
CA VAL A 467 -15.25 21.79 9.24
C VAL A 467 -15.76 20.52 9.91
N PHE A 468 -15.86 19.41 9.18
CA PHE A 468 -16.53 18.18 9.62
C PHE A 468 -15.59 17.07 10.09
N ASP A 469 -14.28 17.26 10.00
CA ASP A 469 -13.25 16.32 10.46
C ASP A 469 -12.27 16.99 11.44
N ASN A 470 -11.51 16.19 12.20
CA ASN A 470 -10.52 16.63 13.19
C ASN A 470 -11.09 17.63 14.22
N ARG A 471 -12.23 17.27 14.83
CA ARG A 471 -12.91 18.06 15.86
C ARG A 471 -13.38 17.23 17.05
N VAL A 472 -13.33 17.82 18.24
CA VAL A 472 -13.96 17.25 19.45
C VAL A 472 -15.24 18.02 19.73
N VAL A 473 -16.37 17.37 19.46
CA VAL A 473 -17.71 17.88 19.80
C VAL A 473 -18.18 17.30 21.14
N PRO A 474 -19.04 18.00 21.90
CA PRO A 474 -19.57 17.49 23.16
C PRO A 474 -20.26 16.12 23.01
N GLY A 475 -20.09 15.24 23.99
CA GLY A 475 -20.58 13.86 23.93
C GLY A 475 -22.10 13.69 23.88
N PHE A 476 -22.89 14.74 24.11
CA PHE A 476 -24.35 14.69 23.91
C PHE A 476 -24.74 14.76 22.42
N ILE A 477 -23.82 15.16 21.54
CA ILE A 477 -24.03 15.20 20.09
C ILE A 477 -23.73 13.81 19.53
N THR A 478 -24.76 13.11 19.06
CA THR A 478 -24.67 11.74 18.54
C THR A 478 -24.87 11.64 17.03
N GLU A 479 -25.31 12.72 16.37
CA GLU A 479 -25.63 12.76 14.95
C GLU A 479 -25.01 14.00 14.29
N MET A 480 -24.54 13.86 13.05
CA MET A 480 -23.80 14.91 12.33
C MET A 480 -24.70 16.02 11.77
N ASP A 481 -25.97 15.72 11.53
CA ASP A 481 -26.95 16.56 10.84
C ASP A 481 -27.84 17.37 11.79
N SER A 482 -27.73 17.14 13.10
CA SER A 482 -28.40 17.95 14.12
C SER A 482 -27.96 19.42 14.08
N GLU A 483 -28.85 20.33 14.45
CA GLU A 483 -28.54 21.77 14.51
C GLU A 483 -27.40 22.08 15.51
N PHE A 484 -27.35 21.34 16.62
CA PHE A 484 -26.23 21.41 17.57
C PHE A 484 -24.91 20.96 16.92
N ALA A 485 -24.91 19.88 16.14
CA ALA A 485 -23.72 19.43 15.43
C ALA A 485 -23.23 20.49 14.45
N LYS A 486 -24.09 21.01 13.58
CA LYS A 486 -23.72 22.07 12.61
C LYS A 486 -23.08 23.28 13.28
N ALA A 487 -23.67 23.73 14.39
CA ALA A 487 -23.13 24.83 15.18
C ALA A 487 -21.76 24.50 15.80
N MET A 488 -21.60 23.31 16.38
CA MET A 488 -20.36 22.91 17.05
C MET A 488 -19.24 22.56 16.07
N PHE A 489 -19.53 21.99 14.91
CA PHE A 489 -18.54 21.77 13.84
C PHE A 489 -18.04 23.07 13.23
N SER A 490 -18.86 24.12 13.23
CA SER A 490 -18.43 25.45 12.74
C SER A 490 -17.72 26.29 13.82
N ASN A 491 -17.77 25.87 15.09
CA ASN A 491 -17.19 26.62 16.20
C ASN A 491 -15.67 26.42 16.30
N PRO A 492 -14.83 27.46 16.25
CA PRO A 492 -13.38 27.31 16.35
C PRO A 492 -12.88 26.56 17.59
N SER A 493 -13.61 26.56 18.71
CA SER A 493 -13.19 25.90 19.95
C SER A 493 -13.19 24.37 19.89
N THR A 494 -13.85 23.78 18.88
CA THR A 494 -13.91 22.32 18.70
C THR A 494 -12.81 21.80 17.80
N ALA A 495 -12.08 22.68 17.09
CA ALA A 495 -11.02 22.28 16.17
C ALA A 495 -9.83 21.68 16.92
N CYS A 496 -9.36 20.52 16.48
CA CYS A 496 -8.12 19.94 16.98
C CYS A 496 -6.93 20.66 16.31
N ASN A 497 -6.12 21.37 17.10
CA ASN A 497 -4.92 22.05 16.64
C ASN A 497 -3.70 21.41 17.30
N GLU A 498 -3.40 21.75 18.54
CA GLU A 498 -2.31 21.13 19.30
C GLU A 498 -2.66 19.71 19.76
N GLN A 499 -1.65 18.84 19.83
CA GLN A 499 -1.81 17.50 20.40
C GLN A 499 -2.13 17.54 21.89
N SER A 500 -2.99 16.62 22.35
CA SER A 500 -3.22 16.44 23.77
C SER A 500 -2.08 15.65 24.42
N LEU A 501 -1.86 15.92 25.70
CA LEU A 501 -0.97 15.12 26.54
C LEU A 501 -1.46 13.66 26.57
N ASN A 502 -0.60 12.72 26.20
CA ASN A 502 -0.95 11.30 26.10
C ASN A 502 0.19 10.41 26.58
N SER A 503 -0.15 9.21 27.08
CA SER A 503 0.81 8.18 27.45
C SER A 503 0.21 6.78 27.29
N VAL A 504 1.05 5.82 26.91
CA VAL A 504 0.67 4.43 26.64
C VAL A 504 1.72 3.48 27.22
N ILE A 505 1.26 2.31 27.68
CA ILE A 505 2.13 1.20 28.12
C ILE A 505 2.40 0.32 26.90
N VAL A 506 3.66 -0.02 26.68
CA VAL A 506 4.12 -0.92 25.61
C VAL A 506 4.53 -2.27 26.20
N LYS A 507 5.27 -2.27 27.32
CA LYS A 507 5.65 -3.47 28.06
C LYS A 507 5.10 -3.41 29.48
N PRO A 508 4.47 -4.47 29.99
CA PRO A 508 4.29 -5.78 29.34
C PRO A 508 3.37 -5.72 28.13
N ALA A 509 3.71 -6.48 27.09
CA ALA A 509 2.97 -6.49 25.83
C ALA A 509 1.63 -7.24 25.95
N HIS A 510 0.72 -7.00 25.00
CA HIS A 510 -0.54 -7.73 24.93
C HIS A 510 -0.29 -9.24 24.83
N GLY A 511 -0.85 -10.01 25.76
CA GLY A 511 -0.69 -11.46 25.83
C GLY A 511 0.66 -11.93 26.40
N GLU A 512 1.54 -11.02 26.83
CA GLU A 512 2.81 -11.38 27.48
C GLU A 512 2.54 -12.17 28.76
N LYS A 513 3.33 -13.25 28.96
CA LYS A 513 3.25 -14.12 30.13
C LYS A 513 4.54 -14.02 30.95
N LEU A 514 4.39 -13.67 32.22
CA LEU A 514 5.48 -13.64 33.19
C LEU A 514 5.38 -14.84 34.14
N ASN A 515 6.28 -15.80 33.99
CA ASN A 515 6.32 -17.02 34.81
C ASN A 515 6.77 -16.71 36.24
N LEU A 516 6.03 -17.22 37.24
CA LEU A 516 6.33 -16.99 38.66
C LEU A 516 7.26 -18.06 39.28
N VAL A 517 7.45 -19.19 38.60
CA VAL A 517 8.04 -20.42 39.21
C VAL A 517 9.35 -20.89 38.55
N SER A 518 9.81 -20.30 37.45
CA SER A 518 11.00 -20.83 36.75
C SER A 518 12.31 -20.59 37.52
N GLU A 519 13.23 -21.56 37.45
CA GLU A 519 14.58 -21.50 38.07
C GLU A 519 15.36 -20.23 37.69
N ASP A 520 15.21 -19.73 36.46
CA ASP A 520 15.82 -18.48 35.98
C ASP A 520 15.16 -17.21 36.57
N GLN A 521 13.86 -17.24 36.89
CA GLN A 521 13.12 -16.12 37.49
C GLN A 521 13.33 -16.01 39.01
N LYS A 522 13.78 -17.08 39.70
CA LYS A 522 14.18 -16.99 41.14
C LYS A 522 15.28 -15.95 41.39
N LYS A 523 16.03 -15.54 40.36
CA LYS A 523 17.03 -14.44 40.42
C LYS A 523 16.47 -13.06 40.05
N ARG A 524 15.40 -12.98 39.25
CA ARG A 524 14.84 -11.72 38.77
C ARG A 524 13.70 -11.26 39.69
N ARG A 525 13.98 -10.28 40.56
CA ARG A 525 13.00 -9.73 41.51
C ARG A 525 12.10 -8.63 40.91
N GLU A 526 12.55 -7.99 39.84
CA GLU A 526 11.89 -6.82 39.23
C GLU A 526 11.59 -7.04 37.72
N TYR A 527 10.47 -6.49 37.27
CA TYR A 527 10.05 -6.40 35.89
C TYR A 527 10.06 -4.93 35.44
N ARG A 528 10.59 -4.67 34.25
CA ARG A 528 10.67 -3.32 33.68
C ARG A 528 9.44 -3.04 32.84
N VAL A 529 8.52 -2.24 33.37
CA VAL A 529 7.36 -1.71 32.64
C VAL A 529 7.86 -0.59 31.74
N GLU A 530 7.43 -0.53 30.49
CA GLU A 530 7.91 0.44 29.49
C GLU A 530 6.76 1.04 28.68
N GLY A 531 6.94 2.24 28.15
CA GLY A 531 5.91 2.90 27.33
C GLY A 531 6.35 4.18 26.62
N LEU A 532 5.38 4.89 26.05
CA LEU A 532 5.56 6.14 25.33
C LEU A 532 4.74 7.26 25.98
N ALA A 533 5.19 8.50 25.88
CA ALA A 533 4.40 9.69 26.24
C ALA A 533 4.74 10.89 25.36
N TYR A 534 3.79 11.80 25.18
CA TYR A 534 3.97 13.01 24.37
C TYR A 534 2.99 14.12 24.71
N ALA A 535 3.30 15.35 24.30
CA ALA A 535 2.49 16.54 24.45
C ALA A 535 2.54 17.41 23.17
N GLY A 536 1.49 18.21 22.94
CA GLY A 536 1.46 19.24 21.89
C GLY A 536 2.15 20.55 22.30
N GLY A 537 2.10 21.54 21.41
CA GLY A 537 2.59 22.92 21.66
C GLY A 537 4.11 23.07 21.88
N GLY A 538 4.85 21.96 21.86
CA GLY A 538 6.28 21.89 22.14
C GLY A 538 6.60 21.91 23.63
N HIS A 539 5.66 21.45 24.46
CA HIS A 539 5.77 21.40 25.91
C HIS A 539 6.50 20.13 26.38
N GLU A 540 7.33 20.27 27.41
CA GLU A 540 8.03 19.13 28.00
C GLU A 540 7.07 18.23 28.79
N VAL A 541 7.18 16.92 28.61
CA VAL A 541 6.55 15.92 29.47
C VAL A 541 7.42 15.71 30.70
N GLN A 542 7.01 16.21 31.86
CA GLN A 542 7.87 16.32 33.05
C GLN A 542 7.97 15.04 33.89
N ARG A 543 7.03 14.09 33.75
CA ARG A 543 6.90 12.99 34.70
C ARG A 543 6.70 11.64 34.04
N VAL A 544 7.79 11.06 33.52
CA VAL A 544 7.94 9.64 33.18
C VAL A 544 9.45 9.28 33.15
N GLU A 545 9.90 8.12 33.61
CA GLU A 545 11.33 7.74 33.72
C GLU A 545 11.90 7.30 32.36
N PHE A 546 13.12 7.66 31.89
CA PHE A 546 13.54 7.46 30.47
C PHE A 546 14.83 6.61 30.26
N PRO A 547 14.96 5.80 29.17
CA PRO A 547 16.23 5.24 28.71
C PRO A 547 16.99 6.09 27.67
N GLU A 548 16.32 6.99 26.92
CA GLU A 548 16.92 7.91 25.94
C GLU A 548 16.42 9.35 26.15
N ALA A 549 17.31 10.35 26.12
CA ALA A 549 16.96 11.75 26.39
C ALA A 549 16.23 12.42 25.21
N PRO A 550 15.13 13.18 25.43
CA PRO A 550 14.44 13.92 24.40
C PRO A 550 15.35 14.95 23.74
N ILE A 551 15.04 15.24 22.48
CA ILE A 551 15.81 16.18 21.66
C ILE A 551 15.03 17.49 21.60
N ARG A 552 15.56 18.55 22.22
CA ARG A 552 14.96 19.88 22.12
C ARG A 552 15.49 20.62 20.89
N HIS A 553 14.67 21.47 20.29
CA HIS A 553 15.09 22.52 19.36
C HIS A 553 14.76 23.87 19.98
N GLY A 554 15.77 24.72 20.19
CA GLY A 554 15.60 25.96 20.96
C GLY A 554 15.06 25.69 22.39
N LYS A 555 13.84 26.15 22.67
CA LYS A 555 13.12 25.95 23.96
C LYS A 555 11.97 24.94 23.86
N LYS A 556 11.78 24.31 22.70
CA LYS A 556 10.62 23.48 22.39
C LYS A 556 11.00 22.00 22.37
N PHE A 557 10.04 21.17 22.78
CA PHE A 557 10.15 19.71 22.82
C PHE A 557 9.20 19.09 21.79
N TRP A 558 9.72 18.79 20.60
CA TRP A 558 8.92 18.29 19.48
C TRP A 558 8.85 16.77 19.40
N THR A 559 9.66 16.06 20.19
CA THR A 559 9.70 14.60 20.22
C THR A 559 8.79 14.05 21.31
N TRP A 560 8.34 12.82 21.15
CA TRP A 560 7.86 12.02 22.29
C TRP A 560 9.01 11.70 23.26
N VAL A 561 8.66 10.97 24.30
CA VAL A 561 9.59 10.36 25.23
C VAL A 561 9.24 8.89 25.45
N HIS A 562 10.27 8.07 25.58
CA HIS A 562 10.16 6.64 25.88
C HIS A 562 10.39 6.44 27.35
N TRP A 563 9.48 5.82 28.07
CA TRP A 563 9.58 5.70 29.51
C TRP A 563 9.66 4.28 30.02
N SER A 564 10.21 4.08 31.22
CA SER A 564 10.32 2.78 31.86
C SER A 564 10.44 2.86 33.37
N VAL A 565 9.79 1.96 34.11
CA VAL A 565 9.91 1.83 35.57
C VAL A 565 10.10 0.37 35.97
N ASP A 566 11.06 0.11 36.87
CA ASP A 566 11.29 -1.23 37.43
C ASP A 566 10.36 -1.48 38.63
N VAL A 567 9.56 -2.54 38.55
CA VAL A 567 8.54 -2.90 39.55
C VAL A 567 8.78 -4.31 40.07
N ASP A 568 8.73 -4.50 41.39
CA ASP A 568 8.86 -5.82 42.01
C ASP A 568 7.74 -6.76 41.52
N ILE A 569 8.11 -7.97 41.08
CA ILE A 569 7.18 -8.96 40.52
C ILE A 569 6.10 -9.34 41.55
N SER A 570 6.40 -9.31 42.85
CA SER A 570 5.41 -9.57 43.89
C SER A 570 4.30 -8.53 43.93
N HIS A 571 4.60 -7.26 43.63
CA HIS A 571 3.59 -6.21 43.51
C HIS A 571 2.76 -6.40 42.23
N LEU A 572 3.39 -6.79 41.12
CA LEU A 572 2.66 -7.10 39.88
C LEU A 572 1.71 -8.29 40.04
N ALA A 573 2.12 -9.31 40.81
CA ALA A 573 1.27 -10.47 41.11
C ALA A 573 0.04 -10.12 41.97
N GLN A 574 0.16 -9.08 42.81
CA GLN A 574 -0.94 -8.61 43.67
C GLN A 574 -1.81 -7.53 42.99
N ALA A 575 -1.29 -6.88 41.94
CA ALA A 575 -2.00 -5.84 41.23
C ALA A 575 -3.04 -6.41 40.24
N SER A 576 -4.18 -5.72 40.12
CA SER A 576 -5.19 -6.00 39.09
C SER A 576 -4.84 -5.42 37.71
N GLY A 577 -3.83 -4.54 37.67
CA GLY A 577 -3.32 -3.95 36.44
C GLY A 577 -2.29 -2.85 36.71
N ILE A 578 -1.78 -2.29 35.61
CA ILE A 578 -0.80 -1.22 35.56
C ILE A 578 -1.45 -0.06 34.80
N THR A 579 -1.39 1.14 35.37
CA THR A 579 -1.97 2.34 34.77
C THR A 579 -0.92 3.42 34.63
N VAL A 580 -0.91 4.12 33.49
CA VAL A 580 -0.01 5.26 33.24
C VAL A 580 -0.80 6.54 32.97
N ARG A 581 -0.24 7.65 33.46
CA ARG A 581 -0.60 9.03 33.12
C ARG A 581 0.65 9.89 33.16
N CYS A 582 0.66 10.99 32.42
CA CYS A 582 1.78 11.94 32.43
C CYS A 582 1.31 13.37 32.74
N PHE A 583 2.27 14.27 32.98
CA PHE A 583 2.08 15.69 33.28
C PHE A 583 2.99 16.54 32.39
N ASP A 584 2.51 17.72 31.97
CA ASP A 584 3.32 18.71 31.26
C ASP A 584 3.86 19.81 32.20
N VAL A 585 4.60 20.75 31.63
CA VAL A 585 5.16 21.92 32.33
C VAL A 585 4.12 22.83 32.99
N PHE A 586 2.87 22.80 32.51
CA PHE A 586 1.76 23.58 33.06
C PHE A 586 0.94 22.81 34.09
N LYS A 587 1.35 21.57 34.41
CA LYS A 587 0.65 20.66 35.32
C LYS A 587 -0.70 20.19 34.78
N ASN A 588 -0.90 20.26 33.46
CA ASN A 588 -2.00 19.53 32.84
C ASN A 588 -1.76 18.02 33.02
N CYS A 589 -2.85 17.26 33.10
CA CYS A 589 -2.83 15.81 33.28
C CYS A 589 -3.92 15.16 32.44
N GLN A 590 -3.69 13.90 32.08
CA GLN A 590 -4.69 13.04 31.44
C GLN A 590 -5.91 12.80 32.36
N SER A 591 -7.10 12.68 31.77
CA SER A 591 -8.33 12.36 32.50
C SER A 591 -8.34 10.91 32.96
N GLU A 592 -8.96 10.64 34.12
CA GLU A 592 -9.15 9.27 34.59
C GLU A 592 -10.17 8.52 33.74
N GLY A 593 -11.34 9.13 33.52
CA GLY A 593 -12.40 8.62 32.66
C GLY A 593 -12.19 8.95 31.18
N LEU A 594 -12.77 8.11 30.32
CA LEU A 594 -12.85 8.34 28.89
C LEU A 594 -13.87 9.44 28.58
N ASN A 595 -13.48 10.42 27.75
CA ASN A 595 -14.36 11.48 27.26
C ASN A 595 -14.88 11.11 25.85
N TRP A 596 -16.06 10.50 25.79
CA TRP A 596 -16.65 10.09 24.51
C TRP A 596 -17.04 11.30 23.65
N ASN A 597 -16.79 11.20 22.35
CA ASN A 597 -17.25 12.17 21.35
C ASN A 597 -17.56 11.44 20.02
N LEU A 598 -18.39 12.06 19.20
CA LEU A 598 -18.94 11.47 17.97
C LEU A 598 -17.90 10.93 16.98
N LEU A 599 -16.74 11.59 16.88
CA LEU A 599 -15.66 11.20 15.97
C LEU A 599 -14.58 10.30 16.62
N GLY A 600 -14.71 10.04 17.92
CA GLY A 600 -13.77 9.26 18.71
C GLY A 600 -12.35 9.81 18.66
N MET A 601 -12.21 11.13 18.71
CA MET A 601 -10.93 11.83 18.60
C MET A 601 -10.37 12.24 19.96
N MET A 602 -9.05 12.48 20.00
CA MET A 602 -8.30 13.02 21.12
C MET A 602 -8.46 12.21 22.42
N ASN A 603 -8.60 10.88 22.30
CA ASN A 603 -8.67 10.01 23.48
C ASN A 603 -7.33 10.03 24.23
N ASN A 604 -7.36 10.58 25.44
CA ASN A 604 -6.18 10.67 26.29
C ASN A 604 -6.43 10.21 27.73
N CYS A 605 -7.48 9.40 27.98
CA CYS A 605 -7.70 8.87 29.33
C CYS A 605 -6.51 7.99 29.79
N TRP A 606 -6.43 7.69 31.09
CA TRP A 606 -5.35 6.87 31.63
C TRP A 606 -5.30 5.51 30.94
N TYR A 607 -4.12 5.14 30.42
CA TYR A 607 -3.94 3.88 29.73
C TYR A 607 -3.69 2.77 30.75
N THR A 608 -4.52 1.72 30.73
CA THR A 608 -4.48 0.64 31.73
C THR A 608 -4.27 -0.72 31.07
N VAL A 609 -3.27 -1.47 31.52
CA VAL A 609 -3.02 -2.86 31.18
C VAL A 609 -3.46 -3.73 32.36
N ARG A 610 -4.39 -4.67 32.15
CA ARG A 610 -4.85 -5.58 33.21
C ARG A 610 -3.98 -6.83 33.30
N SER A 611 -3.81 -7.34 34.51
CA SER A 611 -3.08 -8.57 34.81
C SER A 611 -4.02 -9.65 35.32
N ASN A 612 -3.84 -10.88 34.85
CA ASN A 612 -4.54 -12.07 35.35
C ASN A 612 -3.54 -13.19 35.62
N ILE A 613 -3.67 -13.89 36.74
CA ILE A 613 -2.86 -15.09 37.00
C ILE A 613 -3.50 -16.26 36.26
N THR A 614 -2.72 -16.89 35.39
CA THR A 614 -3.10 -18.06 34.59
C THR A 614 -2.21 -19.24 34.91
N GLN A 615 -2.80 -20.43 34.97
CA GLN A 615 -2.07 -21.68 35.13
C GLN A 615 -1.87 -22.36 33.77
N ASP A 616 -0.64 -22.78 33.46
CA ASP A 616 -0.39 -23.57 32.26
C ASP A 616 -1.06 -24.95 32.39
N PRO A 617 -1.94 -25.35 31.45
CA PRO A 617 -2.66 -26.62 31.55
C PRO A 617 -1.77 -27.87 31.46
N LYS A 618 -0.56 -27.76 30.90
CA LYS A 618 0.38 -28.87 30.69
C LYS A 618 1.43 -28.96 31.78
N SER A 619 2.02 -27.85 32.20
CA SER A 619 3.07 -27.84 33.23
C SER A 619 2.56 -27.55 34.65
N GLY A 620 1.36 -26.96 34.78
CA GLY A 620 0.82 -26.53 36.06
C GLY A 620 1.44 -25.24 36.60
N ASP A 621 2.36 -24.62 35.86
CA ASP A 621 3.08 -23.42 36.28
C ASP A 621 2.15 -22.19 36.29
N LEU A 622 2.34 -21.33 37.30
CA LEU A 622 1.63 -20.06 37.41
C LEU A 622 2.38 -18.96 36.65
N SER A 623 1.63 -18.19 35.87
CA SER A 623 2.12 -17.02 35.13
C SER A 623 1.15 -15.86 35.24
N ILE A 624 1.67 -14.63 35.25
CA ILE A 624 0.85 -13.42 35.07
C ILE A 624 0.72 -13.17 33.57
N THR A 625 -0.50 -13.11 33.05
CA THR A 625 -0.81 -12.71 31.68
C THR A 625 -1.29 -11.27 31.66
N PHE A 626 -0.75 -10.45 30.76
CA PHE A 626 -1.11 -9.04 30.61
C PHE A 626 -2.02 -8.79 29.41
N GLN A 627 -3.01 -7.92 29.58
CA GLN A 627 -3.98 -7.55 28.56
C GLN A 627 -4.05 -6.02 28.45
N HIS A 628 -3.75 -5.50 27.26
CA HIS A 628 -3.99 -4.09 26.92
C HIS A 628 -5.50 -3.80 26.79
N PRO A 629 -5.94 -2.52 26.74
CA PRO A 629 -7.34 -2.17 26.55
C PRO A 629 -7.97 -2.87 25.34
N THR A 630 -7.30 -2.78 24.19
CA THR A 630 -7.76 -3.30 22.90
C THR A 630 -6.57 -3.71 22.03
N GLU A 631 -6.79 -4.64 21.10
CA GLU A 631 -5.91 -4.83 19.94
C GLU A 631 -6.37 -3.94 18.77
N PRO A 632 -5.48 -3.43 17.90
CA PRO A 632 -5.88 -2.54 16.80
C PRO A 632 -6.77 -3.21 15.73
N GLY A 633 -7.46 -2.42 14.91
CA GLY A 633 -8.23 -2.90 13.76
C GLY A 633 -9.36 -3.85 14.15
N SER A 634 -9.41 -5.02 13.51
CA SER A 634 -10.37 -6.10 13.79
C SER A 634 -9.95 -7.04 14.93
N GLY A 635 -8.80 -6.81 15.58
CA GLY A 635 -8.33 -7.65 16.69
C GLY A 635 -9.35 -7.69 17.83
N GLN A 636 -9.74 -8.88 18.27
CA GLN A 636 -10.78 -9.07 19.28
C GLN A 636 -10.24 -9.21 20.71
N GLY A 637 -8.92 -9.15 20.87
CA GLY A 637 -8.26 -9.16 22.17
C GLY A 637 -8.36 -7.82 22.91
N GLY A 638 -8.02 -7.88 24.18
CA GLY A 638 -8.08 -6.77 25.12
C GLY A 638 -9.06 -7.03 26.25
N TRP A 639 -8.91 -6.25 27.33
CA TRP A 639 -9.81 -6.36 28.47
C TRP A 639 -11.10 -5.54 28.30
N MET A 640 -11.11 -4.51 27.45
CA MET A 640 -12.34 -3.78 27.15
C MET A 640 -13.28 -4.67 26.33
N LYS A 641 -14.58 -4.59 26.62
CA LYS A 641 -15.63 -5.31 25.91
C LYS A 641 -16.62 -4.30 25.32
N PRO A 642 -17.23 -4.59 24.15
CA PRO A 642 -18.22 -3.70 23.56
C PRO A 642 -19.38 -3.46 24.53
N SER A 643 -20.05 -2.31 24.43
CA SER A 643 -21.16 -1.98 25.31
C SER A 643 -22.35 -2.94 25.13
N THR A 644 -23.22 -3.06 26.12
CA THR A 644 -24.44 -3.87 26.01
C THR A 644 -25.34 -3.39 24.89
N GLU A 645 -25.37 -2.07 24.63
CA GLU A 645 -26.12 -1.47 23.53
C GLU A 645 -25.55 -1.90 22.18
N ASP A 646 -24.22 -1.83 22.00
CA ASP A 646 -23.55 -2.28 20.77
C ASP A 646 -23.73 -3.80 20.56
N GLN A 647 -23.65 -4.61 21.64
CA GLN A 647 -23.92 -6.06 21.57
C GLN A 647 -25.38 -6.36 21.19
N LEU A 648 -26.33 -5.60 21.74
CA LEU A 648 -27.75 -5.72 21.40
C LEU A 648 -28.04 -5.24 19.98
N ASP A 649 -27.36 -4.21 19.50
CA ASP A 649 -27.49 -3.73 18.14
C ASP A 649 -26.85 -4.71 17.15
N GLU A 650 -25.70 -5.33 17.43
CA GLU A 650 -25.16 -6.44 16.64
C GLU A 650 -26.19 -7.59 16.53
N ILE A 651 -26.86 -7.95 17.63
CA ILE A 651 -27.91 -8.97 17.65
C ILE A 651 -29.18 -8.52 16.91
N ARG A 652 -29.57 -7.25 17.00
CA ARG A 652 -30.75 -6.69 16.29
C ARG A 652 -30.52 -6.58 14.79
N HIS A 653 -29.27 -6.37 14.37
CA HIS A 653 -28.86 -6.30 12.97
C HIS A 653 -28.48 -7.67 12.39
N GLU A 654 -28.56 -8.76 13.17
CA GLU A 654 -28.61 -10.12 12.61
C GLU A 654 -29.91 -10.31 11.82
N VAL A 655 -29.88 -9.89 10.55
CA VAL A 655 -30.98 -10.13 9.61
C VAL A 655 -31.23 -11.64 9.52
N PRO A 656 -32.45 -12.15 9.74
CA PRO A 656 -32.79 -13.53 9.44
C PRO A 656 -32.64 -13.72 7.94
N ALA A 657 -31.57 -14.39 7.51
CA ALA A 657 -31.38 -14.66 6.10
C ALA A 657 -32.51 -15.59 5.61
N PRO A 658 -33.03 -15.40 4.38
CA PRO A 658 -33.87 -16.40 3.73
C PRO A 658 -33.18 -17.77 3.81
N GLN A 659 -33.92 -18.86 4.10
CA GLN A 659 -33.35 -20.22 4.22
C GLN A 659 -32.73 -20.77 2.91
N LYS A 660 -32.69 -19.96 1.84
CA LYS A 660 -32.13 -20.33 0.55
C LYS A 660 -30.61 -20.44 0.66
N GLN A 661 -30.08 -21.60 0.30
CA GLN A 661 -28.65 -21.87 0.33
C GLN A 661 -28.05 -21.79 -1.07
N PHE A 662 -26.85 -21.22 -1.17
CA PHE A 662 -26.12 -21.07 -2.43
C PHE A 662 -24.76 -21.78 -2.38
N THR A 663 -24.47 -22.50 -3.45
CA THR A 663 -23.17 -23.14 -3.68
C THR A 663 -22.14 -22.15 -4.19
N ARG A 664 -20.86 -22.52 -4.14
CA ARG A 664 -19.78 -21.68 -4.65
C ARG A 664 -19.93 -21.46 -6.16
N GLU A 665 -20.23 -22.52 -6.89
CA GLU A 665 -20.33 -22.53 -8.35
C GLU A 665 -21.52 -21.71 -8.86
N GLU A 666 -22.55 -21.53 -8.03
CA GLU A 666 -23.65 -20.60 -8.33
C GLU A 666 -23.19 -19.15 -8.17
N ILE A 667 -22.55 -18.82 -7.05
CA ILE A 667 -22.09 -17.45 -6.75
C ILE A 667 -21.06 -16.97 -7.78
N GLU A 668 -20.13 -17.82 -8.21
CA GLU A 668 -19.06 -17.49 -9.16
C GLU A 668 -19.55 -17.09 -10.56
N LYS A 669 -20.83 -17.28 -10.88
CA LYS A 669 -21.42 -16.85 -12.16
C LYS A 669 -21.79 -15.36 -12.18
N HIS A 670 -21.83 -14.71 -11.02
CA HIS A 670 -22.36 -13.36 -10.84
C HIS A 670 -21.21 -12.37 -10.58
N ASP A 671 -20.30 -12.23 -11.56
CA ASP A 671 -19.03 -11.50 -11.47
C ASP A 671 -18.98 -10.22 -12.34
N SER A 672 -20.13 -9.70 -12.78
CA SER A 672 -20.21 -8.62 -13.78
C SER A 672 -20.95 -7.38 -13.26
N LYS A 673 -20.78 -6.22 -13.90
CA LYS A 673 -21.45 -4.97 -13.49
C LYS A 673 -22.99 -5.05 -13.57
N SER A 674 -23.53 -5.89 -14.44
CA SER A 674 -24.97 -6.10 -14.60
C SER A 674 -25.51 -7.26 -13.77
N ASP A 675 -24.63 -8.01 -13.11
CA ASP A 675 -24.96 -9.20 -12.32
C ASP A 675 -23.83 -9.47 -11.32
N CYS A 676 -23.92 -8.85 -10.14
CA CYS A 676 -22.83 -8.75 -9.17
C CYS A 676 -23.25 -9.30 -7.81
N TRP A 677 -22.83 -10.52 -7.47
CA TRP A 677 -23.07 -11.09 -6.14
C TRP A 677 -21.81 -11.04 -5.27
N ILE A 678 -22.01 -10.77 -3.99
CA ILE A 678 -20.93 -10.75 -2.99
C ILE A 678 -21.30 -11.58 -1.77
N VAL A 679 -20.28 -12.08 -1.06
CA VAL A 679 -20.46 -12.88 0.16
C VAL A 679 -19.93 -12.12 1.37
N ILE A 680 -20.80 -11.78 2.31
CA ILE A 680 -20.46 -11.11 3.58
C ILE A 680 -21.03 -11.95 4.73
N ASN A 681 -20.23 -12.28 5.74
CA ASN A 681 -20.67 -13.06 6.91
C ASN A 681 -21.42 -14.37 6.55
N ASN A 682 -20.92 -15.09 5.54
CA ASN A 682 -21.52 -16.31 4.99
C ASN A 682 -22.93 -16.11 4.38
N LYS A 683 -23.37 -14.87 4.17
CA LYS A 683 -24.61 -14.49 3.48
C LYS A 683 -24.27 -14.01 2.07
N VAL A 684 -25.18 -14.29 1.13
CA VAL A 684 -25.04 -13.91 -0.28
C VAL A 684 -25.93 -12.70 -0.55
N TYR A 685 -25.38 -11.69 -1.21
CA TYR A 685 -26.05 -10.43 -1.51
C TYR A 685 -25.97 -10.11 -2.99
N ASP A 686 -27.05 -9.57 -3.54
CA ASP A 686 -27.06 -8.94 -4.87
C ASP A 686 -26.70 -7.46 -4.73
N ALA A 687 -25.47 -7.11 -5.12
CA ALA A 687 -24.95 -5.75 -5.03
C ALA A 687 -25.15 -4.96 -6.33
N THR A 688 -25.83 -5.52 -7.34
CA THR A 688 -25.95 -4.91 -8.67
C THR A 688 -26.54 -3.50 -8.63
N SER A 689 -27.62 -3.31 -7.86
CA SER A 689 -28.29 -2.01 -7.70
C SER A 689 -27.52 -1.01 -6.83
N VAL A 690 -26.47 -1.47 -6.13
CA VAL A 690 -25.64 -0.64 -5.24
C VAL A 690 -24.46 -0.03 -6.00
N LEU A 691 -24.02 -0.66 -7.10
CA LEU A 691 -22.84 -0.25 -7.87
C LEU A 691 -22.89 1.21 -8.34
N ASP A 692 -24.06 1.70 -8.74
CA ASP A 692 -24.23 3.01 -9.39
C ASP A 692 -24.14 4.20 -8.42
N TRP A 693 -24.42 3.99 -7.14
CA TRP A 693 -24.44 5.05 -6.12
C TRP A 693 -23.49 4.76 -4.94
N HIS A 694 -22.74 3.66 -4.97
CA HIS A 694 -21.82 3.30 -3.91
C HIS A 694 -20.75 4.38 -3.70
N PRO A 695 -20.58 4.95 -2.48
CA PRO A 695 -19.63 6.02 -2.22
C PRO A 695 -18.16 5.67 -2.50
N GLY A 696 -17.79 4.38 -2.41
CA GLY A 696 -16.45 3.88 -2.79
C GLY A 696 -16.27 3.59 -4.28
N GLY A 697 -17.29 3.90 -5.10
CA GLY A 697 -17.35 3.56 -6.52
C GLY A 697 -17.63 2.08 -6.78
N ALA A 698 -18.06 1.77 -8.00
CA ALA A 698 -18.37 0.40 -8.42
C ALA A 698 -17.16 -0.54 -8.35
N ALA A 699 -15.94 -0.03 -8.58
CA ALA A 699 -14.71 -0.83 -8.59
C ALA A 699 -14.44 -1.54 -7.25
N ALA A 700 -14.77 -0.90 -6.12
CA ALA A 700 -14.58 -1.46 -4.79
C ALA A 700 -15.42 -2.72 -4.58
N ILE A 701 -16.69 -2.71 -5.01
CA ILE A 701 -17.59 -3.88 -4.93
C ILE A 701 -17.20 -4.92 -5.99
N MET A 702 -16.89 -4.48 -7.21
CA MET A 702 -16.52 -5.38 -8.32
C MET A 702 -15.27 -6.22 -8.04
N ALA A 703 -14.39 -5.76 -7.14
CA ALA A 703 -13.26 -6.55 -6.68
C ALA A 703 -13.67 -7.85 -5.96
N HIS A 704 -14.91 -7.93 -5.48
CA HIS A 704 -15.48 -9.06 -4.74
C HIS A 704 -16.61 -9.77 -5.50
N ALA A 705 -17.00 -9.28 -6.66
CA ALA A 705 -18.09 -9.83 -7.45
C ALA A 705 -17.82 -11.30 -7.84
N GLY A 706 -18.78 -12.17 -7.56
CA GLY A 706 -18.71 -13.61 -7.78
C GLY A 706 -17.68 -14.33 -6.90
N LYS A 707 -16.99 -13.65 -5.99
CA LYS A 707 -15.91 -14.24 -5.20
C LYS A 707 -16.39 -14.75 -3.84
N VAL A 708 -15.90 -15.94 -3.49
CA VAL A 708 -16.24 -16.62 -2.24
C VAL A 708 -15.00 -16.73 -1.34
N HIS A 709 -14.72 -15.67 -0.57
CA HIS A 709 -13.59 -15.59 0.35
C HIS A 709 -13.92 -14.72 1.58
N ALA A 710 -13.10 -14.83 2.64
CA ALA A 710 -13.32 -14.10 3.90
C ALA A 710 -13.04 -12.60 3.79
N GLU A 711 -12.12 -12.17 2.91
CA GLU A 711 -11.70 -10.76 2.80
C GLU A 711 -12.88 -9.81 2.52
N THR A 712 -13.90 -10.25 1.77
CA THR A 712 -15.10 -9.42 1.50
C THR A 712 -15.82 -9.03 2.79
N THR A 713 -15.85 -9.94 3.76
CA THR A 713 -16.48 -9.70 5.07
C THR A 713 -15.64 -8.73 5.90
N GLU A 714 -14.34 -8.99 5.97
CA GLU A 714 -13.40 -8.16 6.73
C GLU A 714 -13.36 -6.72 6.22
N GLU A 715 -13.36 -6.54 4.89
CA GLU A 715 -13.39 -5.23 4.25
C GLU A 715 -14.72 -4.51 4.53
N PHE A 716 -15.84 -5.22 4.42
CA PHE A 716 -17.15 -4.63 4.69
C PHE A 716 -17.25 -4.11 6.12
N GLU A 717 -16.90 -4.92 7.12
CA GLU A 717 -16.97 -4.55 8.54
C GLU A 717 -16.04 -3.40 8.94
N SER A 718 -14.93 -3.23 8.23
CA SER A 718 -13.93 -2.21 8.54
C SER A 718 -14.28 -0.79 8.07
N VAL A 719 -15.16 -0.66 7.07
CA VAL A 719 -15.43 0.62 6.38
C VAL A 719 -16.87 1.11 6.56
N HIS A 720 -17.83 0.22 6.81
CA HIS A 720 -19.26 0.51 6.64
C HIS A 720 -19.99 0.79 7.97
N ASP A 721 -20.88 1.79 7.94
CA ASP A 721 -21.70 2.25 9.07
C ASP A 721 -23.09 1.58 9.11
N ASP A 722 -23.95 2.02 10.02
CA ASP A 722 -25.29 1.44 10.22
C ASP A 722 -26.23 1.68 9.02
N TYR A 723 -25.99 2.73 8.23
CA TYR A 723 -26.75 2.99 7.00
C TYR A 723 -26.41 1.94 5.92
N ALA A 724 -25.11 1.64 5.75
CA ALA A 724 -24.66 0.61 4.84
C ALA A 724 -25.16 -0.79 5.25
N GLN A 725 -25.22 -1.09 6.56
CA GLN A 725 -25.83 -2.33 7.07
C GLN A 725 -27.32 -2.44 6.72
N LYS A 726 -28.06 -1.33 6.85
CA LYS A 726 -29.47 -1.27 6.45
C LYS A 726 -29.64 -1.51 4.95
N LYS A 727 -28.79 -0.94 4.11
CA LYS A 727 -28.81 -1.19 2.66
C LYS A 727 -28.42 -2.61 2.29
N LEU A 728 -27.44 -3.17 2.99
CA LEU A 728 -27.07 -4.57 2.83
C LEU A 728 -28.25 -5.51 3.13
N SER A 729 -29.08 -5.18 4.11
CA SER A 729 -30.29 -5.95 4.44
C SER A 729 -31.34 -5.98 3.31
N GLU A 730 -31.40 -4.95 2.46
CA GLU A 730 -32.29 -4.89 1.29
C GLU A 730 -31.83 -5.82 0.15
N CYS A 731 -30.55 -6.20 0.14
CA CYS A 731 -29.89 -6.95 -0.94
C CYS A 731 -29.70 -8.45 -0.65
N VAL A 732 -30.19 -8.96 0.49
CA VAL A 732 -29.88 -10.34 0.92
C VAL A 732 -30.62 -11.38 0.09
N LEU A 733 -29.87 -12.33 -0.47
CA LEU A 733 -30.41 -13.46 -1.23
C LEU A 733 -30.57 -14.73 -0.39
N GLY A 734 -29.67 -14.95 0.57
CA GLY A 734 -29.66 -16.14 1.44
C GLY A 734 -28.29 -16.42 2.04
N VAL A 735 -27.98 -17.69 2.33
CA VAL A 735 -26.71 -18.10 2.97
C VAL A 735 -25.91 -19.04 2.07
N VAL A 736 -24.60 -19.10 2.28
CA VAL A 736 -23.77 -20.10 1.59
C VAL A 736 -23.95 -21.49 2.22
N THR A 737 -23.82 -22.57 1.42
CA THR A 737 -23.87 -23.95 1.94
C THR A 737 -22.76 -24.24 2.95
N ASP A 738 -22.93 -25.24 3.82
CA ASP A 738 -21.89 -25.64 4.77
C ASP A 738 -20.60 -26.12 4.10
N LYS A 739 -20.69 -26.68 2.88
CA LYS A 739 -19.51 -27.03 2.06
C LYS A 739 -18.75 -25.76 1.67
N THR A 740 -19.46 -24.70 1.27
CA THR A 740 -18.89 -23.39 0.96
C THR A 740 -18.29 -22.73 2.21
N LYS A 741 -18.94 -22.79 3.38
CA LYS A 741 -18.37 -22.27 4.64
C LYS A 741 -17.04 -22.94 5.00
N ARG A 742 -16.98 -24.28 4.89
CA ARG A 742 -15.73 -25.03 5.12
C ARG A 742 -14.65 -24.66 4.11
N TYR A 743 -15.00 -24.38 2.87
CA TYR A 743 -14.07 -23.90 1.85
C TYR A 743 -13.47 -22.53 2.23
N ILE A 744 -14.30 -21.56 2.63
CA ILE A 744 -13.84 -20.23 3.08
C ILE A 744 -12.89 -20.39 4.27
N LYS A 745 -13.28 -21.17 5.29
CA LYS A 745 -12.44 -21.43 6.47
C LYS A 745 -11.11 -22.08 6.11
N LYS A 746 -11.14 -23.08 5.21
CA LYS A 746 -9.93 -23.77 4.74
C LYS A 746 -9.01 -22.83 3.96
N GLN A 747 -9.55 -21.94 3.13
CA GLN A 747 -8.75 -20.91 2.45
C GLN A 747 -8.05 -19.97 3.45
N VAL A 748 -8.76 -19.52 4.49
CA VAL A 748 -8.15 -18.68 5.54
C VAL A 748 -7.02 -19.42 6.25
N GLU A 749 -7.24 -20.69 6.63
CA GLU A 749 -6.22 -21.53 7.27
C GLU A 749 -5.02 -21.83 6.35
N GLU A 750 -5.26 -22.10 5.06
CA GLU A 750 -4.21 -22.35 4.06
C GLU A 750 -3.43 -21.08 3.72
N SER A 751 -4.10 -19.94 3.61
CA SER A 751 -3.47 -18.64 3.38
C SER A 751 -2.63 -18.21 4.59
N ALA A 752 -3.14 -18.40 5.82
CA ALA A 752 -2.38 -18.17 7.05
C ALA A 752 -1.17 -19.10 7.17
N LYS A 753 -1.31 -20.40 6.82
CA LYS A 753 -0.19 -21.35 6.78
C LYS A 753 0.81 -21.02 5.68
N ALA A 754 0.35 -20.57 4.51
CA ALA A 754 1.21 -20.16 3.40
C ALA A 754 2.00 -18.91 3.75
N LYS A 755 1.36 -17.92 4.39
CA LYS A 755 2.01 -16.70 4.91
C LYS A 755 3.07 -17.05 5.96
N ALA A 756 2.72 -17.85 6.97
CA ALA A 756 3.67 -18.32 8.00
C ALA A 756 4.85 -19.16 7.43
N LYS A 757 4.62 -19.91 6.34
CA LYS A 757 5.66 -20.70 5.66
C LYS A 757 6.52 -19.85 4.70
N ALA A 758 5.96 -18.79 4.13
CA ALA A 758 6.69 -17.80 3.33
C ALA A 758 7.62 -16.96 4.22
N ASP A 759 7.15 -16.56 5.40
CA ASP A 759 7.90 -15.74 6.36
C ASP A 759 9.07 -16.50 7.03
N SER A 760 9.01 -17.84 7.07
CA SER A 760 10.06 -18.70 7.61
C SER A 760 11.11 -19.15 6.57
N ALA A 761 10.91 -18.87 5.28
CA ALA A 761 11.82 -19.25 4.21
C ALA A 761 12.63 -18.02 3.74
N GLY A 762 13.88 -17.92 4.19
CA GLY A 762 14.77 -16.77 3.97
C GLY A 762 15.01 -16.30 2.53
N SER A 763 15.70 -15.17 2.43
CA SER A 763 15.94 -14.24 1.30
C SER A 763 16.58 -14.78 0.00
N GLY A 764 16.64 -16.10 -0.23
CA GLY A 764 17.31 -16.73 -1.37
C GLY A 764 16.43 -17.24 -2.52
N ARG A 765 15.10 -17.10 -2.46
CA ARG A 765 14.18 -17.55 -3.53
C ARG A 765 13.87 -16.46 -4.56
N GLY A 766 13.53 -16.91 -5.77
CA GLY A 766 13.13 -16.14 -6.95
C GLY A 766 11.85 -15.32 -6.79
N ILE A 767 11.08 -15.17 -7.87
CA ILE A 767 9.79 -14.47 -7.81
C ILE A 767 8.79 -15.24 -6.93
N GLN A 768 7.82 -14.52 -6.36
CA GLN A 768 6.81 -15.10 -5.47
C GLN A 768 5.41 -14.99 -6.08
N ARG A 769 4.57 -15.98 -5.78
CA ARG A 769 3.22 -16.08 -6.36
C ARG A 769 2.35 -14.87 -6.01
N HIS A 770 2.54 -14.33 -4.82
CA HIS A 770 1.70 -13.28 -4.21
C HIS A 770 2.41 -11.93 -4.07
N LYS A 771 3.67 -11.79 -4.53
CA LYS A 771 4.42 -10.52 -4.43
C LYS A 771 4.97 -10.12 -5.79
N TRP A 772 4.66 -8.90 -6.22
CA TRP A 772 5.23 -8.30 -7.42
C TRP A 772 6.68 -7.91 -7.19
N THR A 773 7.53 -8.29 -8.14
CA THR A 773 8.96 -8.03 -8.10
C THR A 773 9.36 -7.25 -9.34
N GLN A 774 9.98 -6.09 -9.12
CA GLN A 774 10.50 -5.26 -10.18
C GLN A 774 11.73 -5.92 -10.82
N VAL A 775 11.74 -5.97 -12.14
CA VAL A 775 12.84 -6.52 -12.94
C VAL A 775 13.23 -5.53 -14.03
N ARG A 776 14.52 -5.54 -14.36
CA ARG A 776 15.12 -4.52 -15.22
C ARG A 776 15.42 -5.05 -16.60
N LEU A 777 15.02 -4.34 -17.65
CA LEU A 777 15.37 -4.68 -19.02
C LEU A 777 16.88 -4.46 -19.23
N ARG A 778 17.58 -5.51 -19.66
CA ARG A 778 19.02 -5.48 -19.97
C ARG A 778 19.29 -5.33 -21.45
N GLU A 779 18.55 -6.05 -22.27
CA GLU A 779 18.82 -6.13 -23.70
C GLU A 779 17.53 -6.41 -24.47
N LYS A 780 17.45 -5.80 -25.67
CA LYS A 780 16.44 -6.12 -26.69
C LYS A 780 17.14 -6.56 -27.97
N LYS A 781 16.80 -7.75 -28.47
CA LYS A 781 17.28 -8.27 -29.75
C LYS A 781 16.12 -8.50 -30.69
N ARG A 782 16.13 -7.82 -31.84
CA ARG A 782 15.10 -7.98 -32.88
C ARG A 782 15.23 -9.34 -33.57
N LEU A 783 14.12 -10.08 -33.65
CA LEU A 783 14.05 -11.38 -34.34
C LEU A 783 13.30 -11.27 -35.68
N SER A 784 12.23 -10.47 -35.74
CA SER A 784 11.46 -10.21 -36.96
C SER A 784 10.96 -8.77 -37.02
N ALA A 785 10.09 -8.46 -37.99
CA ALA A 785 9.48 -7.13 -38.10
C ALA A 785 8.72 -6.72 -36.82
N ASP A 786 8.07 -7.68 -36.17
CA ASP A 786 7.17 -7.48 -35.03
C ASP A 786 7.50 -8.37 -33.82
N THR A 787 8.62 -9.08 -33.82
CA THR A 787 9.02 -9.96 -32.72
C THR A 787 10.40 -9.57 -32.20
N GLN A 788 10.52 -9.48 -30.88
CA GLN A 788 11.79 -9.24 -30.19
C GLN A 788 12.01 -10.24 -29.05
N LEU A 789 13.28 -10.51 -28.77
CA LEU A 789 13.76 -11.17 -27.57
C LEU A 789 14.14 -10.11 -26.54
N TYR A 790 13.53 -10.17 -25.37
CA TYR A 790 13.78 -9.27 -24.24
C TYR A 790 14.49 -10.05 -23.14
N THR A 791 15.64 -9.55 -22.66
CA THR A 791 16.36 -10.14 -21.53
C THR A 791 16.23 -9.23 -20.32
N PHE A 792 15.71 -9.77 -19.22
CA PHE A 792 15.49 -9.06 -17.96
C PHE A 792 16.42 -9.58 -16.86
N ALA A 793 16.94 -8.68 -16.04
CA ALA A 793 17.68 -9.01 -14.84
C ALA A 793 16.76 -9.04 -13.61
N LEU A 794 16.93 -10.07 -12.78
CA LEU A 794 16.32 -10.21 -11.47
C LEU A 794 16.99 -9.28 -10.45
N PRO A 795 16.34 -9.01 -9.30
CA PRO A 795 16.96 -8.23 -8.23
C PRO A 795 18.32 -8.79 -7.79
N PRO A 796 19.26 -7.93 -7.37
CA PRO A 796 20.58 -8.35 -6.91
C PRO A 796 20.53 -9.48 -5.87
N GLY A 797 21.31 -10.53 -6.10
CA GLY A 797 21.37 -11.71 -5.22
C GLY A 797 20.37 -12.83 -5.57
N VAL A 798 19.44 -12.61 -6.49
CA VAL A 798 18.50 -13.65 -6.97
C VAL A 798 19.02 -14.27 -8.26
N LYS A 799 19.33 -15.57 -8.24
CA LYS A 799 19.88 -16.28 -9.41
C LYS A 799 18.84 -16.95 -10.30
N SER A 800 17.67 -17.31 -9.76
CA SER A 800 16.65 -18.08 -10.47
C SER A 800 15.26 -17.47 -10.27
N LEU A 801 14.41 -17.59 -11.30
CA LEU A 801 12.99 -17.25 -11.22
C LEU A 801 12.22 -18.15 -10.23
N GLY A 802 12.65 -19.40 -10.06
CA GLY A 802 11.87 -20.40 -9.31
C GLY A 802 10.62 -20.88 -10.04
N LEU A 803 10.65 -20.89 -11.38
CA LEU A 803 9.57 -21.32 -12.27
C LEU A 803 9.77 -22.79 -12.68
N GLY A 804 8.72 -23.62 -12.60
CA GLY A 804 8.73 -24.97 -13.16
C GLY A 804 8.49 -24.98 -14.68
N THR A 805 8.88 -26.06 -15.37
CA THR A 805 8.61 -26.20 -16.81
C THR A 805 7.09 -26.27 -17.06
N CYS A 806 6.60 -25.55 -18.07
CA CYS A 806 5.18 -25.30 -18.39
C CYS A 806 4.47 -24.27 -17.49
N GLN A 807 5.15 -23.73 -16.47
CA GLN A 807 4.64 -22.59 -15.73
C GLN A 807 5.05 -21.28 -16.42
N HIS A 808 4.32 -20.21 -16.13
CA HIS A 808 4.54 -18.90 -16.72
C HIS A 808 4.65 -17.82 -15.63
N ILE A 809 5.10 -16.64 -16.05
CA ILE A 809 5.10 -15.44 -15.23
C ILE A 809 3.95 -14.53 -15.64
N LEU A 810 3.50 -13.69 -14.72
CA LEU A 810 2.65 -12.56 -15.01
C LEU A 810 3.54 -11.33 -15.05
N LEU A 811 3.53 -10.61 -16.18
CA LEU A 811 4.23 -9.33 -16.35
C LEU A 811 3.23 -8.19 -16.22
N GLY A 812 3.56 -7.18 -15.42
CA GLY A 812 2.72 -6.03 -15.11
C GLY A 812 3.39 -4.70 -15.46
N PHE A 813 2.57 -3.69 -15.78
CA PHE A 813 2.99 -2.30 -15.93
C PHE A 813 1.94 -1.34 -15.34
N HIS A 814 2.39 -0.32 -14.61
CA HIS A 814 1.51 0.55 -13.84
C HIS A 814 0.83 1.62 -14.70
N PHE A 815 -0.47 1.74 -14.53
CA PHE A 815 -1.29 2.86 -14.99
C PHE A 815 -1.87 3.56 -13.76
N VAL A 816 -2.35 4.80 -13.93
CA VAL A 816 -2.83 5.62 -12.82
C VAL A 816 -3.98 4.98 -12.03
N ASP A 817 -4.76 4.09 -12.67
CA ASP A 817 -5.90 3.39 -12.06
C ASP A 817 -5.57 1.98 -11.55
N LYS A 818 -4.68 1.25 -12.23
CA LYS A 818 -4.38 -0.16 -11.92
C LYS A 818 -3.07 -0.65 -12.54
N LEU A 819 -2.64 -1.82 -12.07
CA LEU A 819 -1.58 -2.60 -12.71
C LEU A 819 -2.15 -3.42 -13.88
N VAL A 820 -1.75 -3.10 -15.11
CA VAL A 820 -2.13 -3.90 -16.29
C VAL A 820 -1.19 -5.09 -16.41
N MET A 821 -1.72 -6.32 -16.48
CA MET A 821 -0.91 -7.53 -16.47
C MET A 821 -1.23 -8.51 -17.61
N ARG A 822 -0.22 -9.24 -18.09
CA ARG A 822 -0.35 -10.31 -19.11
C ARG A 822 0.57 -11.48 -18.77
N ALA A 823 0.15 -12.69 -19.14
CA ALA A 823 0.94 -13.90 -18.95
C ALA A 823 1.99 -14.05 -20.05
N TYR A 824 3.21 -14.42 -19.67
CA TYR A 824 4.33 -14.71 -20.57
C TYR A 824 5.11 -15.93 -20.08
N THR A 825 5.56 -16.76 -21.01
CA THR A 825 6.41 -17.90 -20.68
C THR A 825 7.86 -17.59 -21.06
N PRO A 826 8.80 -17.62 -20.10
CA PRO A 826 10.21 -17.45 -20.41
C PRO A 826 10.76 -18.58 -21.29
N VAL A 827 11.59 -18.20 -22.26
CA VAL A 827 12.34 -19.14 -23.11
C VAL A 827 13.71 -19.46 -22.53
N ARG A 828 14.18 -18.66 -21.56
CA ARG A 828 15.39 -18.88 -20.76
C ARG A 828 15.18 -18.37 -19.34
N PRO A 829 15.68 -19.07 -18.29
CA PRO A 829 16.33 -20.38 -18.34
C PRO A 829 15.32 -21.52 -18.57
N VAL A 830 15.74 -22.56 -19.29
CA VAL A 830 15.01 -23.84 -19.43
C VAL A 830 15.44 -24.82 -18.33
N PHE A 831 16.71 -24.75 -17.94
CA PHE A 831 17.29 -25.59 -16.89
C PHE A 831 17.84 -24.75 -15.75
N GLU A 832 17.83 -25.32 -14.56
CA GLU A 832 18.29 -24.70 -13.32
C GLU A 832 19.78 -24.31 -13.40
N SER A 833 20.57 -25.05 -14.17
CA SER A 833 22.00 -24.76 -14.43
C SER A 833 22.23 -23.50 -15.29
N GLU A 834 21.22 -23.02 -16.01
CA GLU A 834 21.29 -21.81 -16.84
C GLU A 834 20.90 -20.54 -16.06
N ALA A 835 20.51 -20.68 -14.80
CA ALA A 835 20.02 -19.60 -13.98
C ALA A 835 21.18 -18.69 -13.52
N ASP A 836 21.36 -17.57 -14.21
CA ASP A 836 22.43 -16.58 -14.03
C ASP A 836 21.94 -15.26 -13.38
N GLY A 837 20.70 -15.24 -12.91
CA GLY A 837 20.03 -14.02 -12.43
C GLY A 837 19.29 -13.24 -13.52
N THR A 838 19.14 -13.80 -14.72
CA THR A 838 18.35 -13.20 -15.80
C THR A 838 17.35 -14.19 -16.39
N PHE A 839 16.38 -13.67 -17.14
CA PHE A 839 15.44 -14.48 -17.92
C PHE A 839 15.11 -13.78 -19.23
N SER A 840 14.70 -14.55 -20.24
CA SER A 840 14.41 -14.02 -21.56
C SER A 840 12.99 -14.35 -22.01
N LEU A 841 12.32 -13.37 -22.62
CA LEU A 841 10.98 -13.49 -23.21
C LEU A 841 11.05 -13.24 -24.72
N VAL A 842 10.41 -14.10 -25.50
CA VAL A 842 10.14 -13.82 -26.92
C VAL A 842 8.74 -13.28 -27.03
N VAL A 843 8.59 -12.02 -27.41
CA VAL A 843 7.29 -11.35 -27.46
C VAL A 843 7.05 -10.76 -28.83
N LYS A 844 5.86 -11.03 -29.35
CA LYS A 844 5.31 -10.41 -30.55
C LYS A 844 4.59 -9.11 -30.20
N THR A 845 4.95 -8.04 -30.87
CA THR A 845 4.37 -6.69 -30.75
C THR A 845 3.17 -6.55 -31.67
N TYR A 846 1.99 -6.34 -31.08
CA TYR A 846 0.78 -6.01 -31.84
C TYR A 846 0.71 -4.50 -32.05
N PHE A 847 1.34 -4.00 -33.11
CA PHE A 847 1.40 -2.55 -33.38
C PHE A 847 0.00 -1.94 -33.61
N PRO A 848 -0.20 -0.66 -33.22
CA PRO A 848 -1.39 0.09 -33.60
C PRO A 848 -1.49 0.25 -35.12
N ASN A 849 -2.70 0.47 -35.62
CA ASN A 849 -2.96 0.83 -37.02
C ASN A 849 -4.12 1.84 -37.08
N SER A 850 -4.57 2.20 -38.28
CA SER A 850 -5.64 3.20 -38.46
C SER A 850 -7.00 2.82 -37.87
N THR A 851 -7.23 1.56 -37.50
CA THR A 851 -8.52 1.07 -37.00
C THR A 851 -8.48 0.63 -35.53
N GLN A 852 -7.32 0.31 -34.97
CA GLN A 852 -7.17 -0.19 -33.60
C GLN A 852 -5.88 0.30 -32.90
N PRO A 853 -5.92 0.45 -31.55
CA PRO A 853 -4.81 1.01 -30.75
C PRO A 853 -3.63 0.04 -30.49
N GLY A 854 -3.71 -1.22 -30.96
CA GLY A 854 -2.68 -2.22 -30.73
C GLY A 854 -2.70 -2.88 -29.33
N GLY A 855 -1.70 -3.71 -29.05
CA GLY A 855 -1.55 -4.43 -27.78
C GLY A 855 -0.82 -3.62 -26.70
N THR A 856 -1.38 -3.52 -25.49
CA THR A 856 -0.83 -2.68 -24.40
C THR A 856 0.57 -3.10 -23.98
N ILE A 857 0.71 -4.25 -23.30
CA ILE A 857 2.00 -4.69 -22.75
C ILE A 857 3.02 -4.95 -23.85
N SER A 858 2.61 -5.46 -25.01
CA SER A 858 3.54 -5.71 -26.10
C SER A 858 4.15 -4.42 -26.67
N ASN A 859 3.38 -3.33 -26.76
CA ASN A 859 3.92 -2.04 -27.19
C ASN A 859 4.73 -1.35 -26.08
N ILE A 860 4.37 -1.53 -24.81
CA ILE A 860 5.20 -1.07 -23.69
C ILE A 860 6.57 -1.73 -23.77
N LEU A 861 6.63 -3.07 -23.86
CA LEU A 861 7.88 -3.82 -23.99
C LEU A 861 8.72 -3.31 -25.18
N ASP A 862 8.09 -3.11 -26.34
CA ASP A 862 8.75 -2.59 -27.54
C ASP A 862 9.37 -1.20 -27.31
N CYS A 863 8.68 -0.32 -26.59
CA CYS A 863 9.10 1.04 -26.24
C CYS A 863 10.09 1.11 -25.06
N LEU A 864 10.16 0.10 -24.19
CA LEU A 864 11.02 0.13 -23.00
C LEU A 864 12.48 0.37 -23.35
N ARG A 865 13.15 1.30 -22.67
CA ARG A 865 14.57 1.59 -22.86
C ARG A 865 15.43 0.67 -21.98
N GLU A 866 16.71 0.55 -22.29
CA GLU A 866 17.64 -0.20 -21.44
C GLU A 866 17.63 0.37 -20.02
N ASN A 867 17.65 -0.52 -19.03
CA ASN A 867 17.53 -0.22 -17.60
C ASN A 867 16.15 0.25 -17.11
N GLU A 868 15.15 0.39 -17.97
CA GLU A 868 13.76 0.55 -17.52
C GLU A 868 13.20 -0.75 -16.93
N GLU A 869 12.15 -0.61 -16.14
CA GLU A 869 11.70 -1.63 -15.22
C GLU A 869 10.24 -2.02 -15.45
N VAL A 870 9.93 -3.30 -15.21
CA VAL A 870 8.57 -3.86 -15.26
C VAL A 870 8.33 -4.73 -14.03
N GLU A 871 7.07 -5.01 -13.74
CA GLU A 871 6.70 -5.89 -12.64
C GLU A 871 6.55 -7.33 -13.08
N VAL A 872 7.03 -8.28 -12.28
CA VAL A 872 6.76 -9.72 -12.49
C VAL A 872 6.31 -10.42 -11.22
N LYS A 873 5.36 -11.36 -11.36
CA LYS A 873 4.98 -12.31 -10.30
C LYS A 873 4.81 -13.71 -10.86
N GLY A 874 4.93 -14.71 -9.97
CA GLY A 874 4.87 -16.12 -10.34
C GLY A 874 5.55 -17.01 -9.30
N PRO A 875 5.56 -18.34 -9.48
CA PRO A 875 5.09 -19.08 -10.64
C PRO A 875 3.56 -19.10 -10.78
N ALA A 876 3.07 -19.05 -12.03
CA ALA A 876 1.66 -19.21 -12.40
C ALA A 876 1.48 -20.38 -13.38
N GLY A 877 0.27 -20.94 -13.44
CA GLY A 877 -0.05 -22.12 -14.26
C GLY A 877 -0.21 -23.40 -13.43
N LEU A 878 -1.10 -24.29 -13.90
CA LEU A 878 -1.50 -25.53 -13.21
C LEU A 878 -0.70 -26.76 -13.67
N ILE A 879 0.08 -26.63 -14.75
CA ILE A 879 0.84 -27.70 -15.37
C ILE A 879 2.32 -27.51 -15.04
N GLU A 880 2.94 -28.56 -14.53
CA GLU A 880 4.39 -28.61 -14.30
C GLU A 880 4.96 -29.91 -14.84
N TYR A 881 5.95 -29.82 -15.73
CA TYR A 881 6.67 -30.99 -16.23
C TYR A 881 7.89 -31.32 -15.36
N LYS A 882 7.95 -32.56 -14.86
CA LYS A 882 9.00 -33.04 -13.96
C LYS A 882 10.10 -33.84 -14.66
N GLY A 883 9.96 -34.08 -15.96
CA GLY A 883 10.84 -34.96 -16.72
C GLY A 883 10.27 -36.37 -16.89
N HIS A 884 10.74 -37.05 -17.92
CA HIS A 884 10.50 -38.46 -18.26
C HIS A 884 9.02 -38.80 -18.36
N GLY A 885 8.28 -37.90 -19.03
CA GLY A 885 6.84 -38.03 -19.24
C GLY A 885 6.00 -37.71 -18.01
N GLN A 886 6.60 -37.33 -16.87
CA GLN A 886 5.88 -37.04 -15.64
C GLN A 886 5.43 -35.58 -15.58
N PHE A 887 4.14 -35.39 -15.34
CA PHE A 887 3.51 -34.10 -15.13
C PHE A 887 2.87 -34.03 -13.75
N VAL A 888 2.85 -32.83 -13.17
CA VAL A 888 1.93 -32.46 -12.10
C VAL A 888 0.92 -31.50 -12.71
N ILE A 889 -0.33 -31.93 -12.81
CA ILE A 889 -1.42 -31.12 -13.37
C ILE A 889 -2.49 -30.99 -12.30
N ASP A 890 -2.76 -29.75 -11.88
CA ASP A 890 -3.70 -29.46 -10.79
C ASP A 890 -3.38 -30.28 -9.53
N GLY A 891 -2.09 -30.31 -9.17
CA GLY A 891 -1.56 -31.07 -8.02
C GLY A 891 -1.54 -32.60 -8.19
N LYS A 892 -2.08 -33.15 -9.29
CA LYS A 892 -2.13 -34.60 -9.54
C LYS A 892 -0.97 -35.03 -10.42
N LYS A 893 -0.25 -36.06 -9.98
CA LYS A 893 0.81 -36.70 -10.78
C LYS A 893 0.17 -37.51 -11.91
N ARG A 894 0.68 -37.31 -13.12
CA ARG A 894 0.28 -38.03 -14.34
C ARG A 894 1.52 -38.38 -15.15
N THR A 895 1.45 -39.46 -15.93
CA THR A 895 2.56 -39.90 -16.77
C THR A 895 2.06 -40.11 -18.18
N PHE A 896 2.70 -39.47 -19.15
CA PHE A 896 2.39 -39.57 -20.57
C PHE A 896 3.67 -39.88 -21.35
N LYS A 897 3.60 -40.80 -22.31
CA LYS A 897 4.71 -41.12 -23.21
C LYS A 897 4.75 -40.22 -24.43
N ASN A 898 3.58 -39.78 -24.90
CA ASN A 898 3.45 -38.98 -26.10
C ASN A 898 2.68 -37.68 -25.83
N VAL A 899 3.19 -36.58 -26.35
CA VAL A 899 2.62 -35.23 -26.18
C VAL A 899 2.26 -34.66 -27.55
N THR A 900 0.99 -34.34 -27.76
CA THR A 900 0.52 -33.52 -28.88
C THR A 900 0.42 -32.08 -28.42
N LEU A 901 1.09 -31.14 -29.10
CA LEU A 901 0.96 -29.70 -28.85
C LEU A 901 0.20 -29.08 -30.01
N ILE A 902 -0.86 -28.32 -29.72
CA ILE A 902 -1.51 -27.47 -30.73
C ILE A 902 -1.36 -26.03 -30.27
N LEU A 903 -0.52 -25.30 -30.98
CA LEU A 903 0.00 -24.00 -30.58
C LEU A 903 -0.41 -22.95 -31.62
N GLY A 904 -0.63 -21.71 -31.19
CA GLY A 904 -0.98 -20.62 -32.10
C GLY A 904 -0.29 -19.31 -31.76
N GLY A 905 0.48 -18.77 -32.71
CA GLY A 905 1.25 -17.53 -32.54
C GLY A 905 2.17 -17.57 -31.31
N SER A 906 1.99 -16.66 -30.36
CA SER A 906 2.81 -16.62 -29.13
C SER A 906 2.64 -17.85 -28.22
N GLY A 907 1.61 -18.67 -28.44
CA GLY A 907 1.40 -19.95 -27.75
C GLY A 907 2.53 -20.97 -27.96
N ILE A 908 3.42 -20.73 -28.93
CA ILE A 908 4.65 -21.52 -29.12
C ILE A 908 5.62 -21.42 -27.95
N THR A 909 5.65 -20.30 -27.20
CA THR A 909 6.62 -20.09 -26.10
C THR A 909 6.50 -21.10 -24.93
N PRO A 910 5.31 -21.41 -24.38
CA PRO A 910 5.19 -22.50 -23.41
C PRO A 910 5.48 -23.88 -24.00
N GLY A 911 5.12 -24.10 -25.27
CA GLY A 911 5.47 -25.33 -25.99
C GLY A 911 6.98 -25.49 -26.15
N TYR A 912 7.70 -24.43 -26.50
CA TYR A 912 9.15 -24.41 -26.65
C TYR A 912 9.84 -24.80 -25.34
N GLN A 913 9.41 -24.26 -24.19
CA GLN A 913 10.01 -24.60 -22.91
C GLN A 913 9.90 -26.11 -22.62
N LEU A 914 8.75 -26.72 -22.92
CA LEU A 914 8.56 -28.17 -22.79
C LEU A 914 9.40 -28.96 -23.79
N ILE A 915 9.39 -28.56 -25.07
CA ILE A 915 10.18 -29.20 -26.14
C ILE A 915 11.67 -29.16 -25.79
N ALA A 916 12.19 -27.98 -25.46
CA ALA A 916 13.59 -27.78 -25.10
C ALA A 916 13.97 -28.57 -23.84
N ARG A 917 13.11 -28.61 -22.81
CA ARG A 917 13.35 -29.40 -21.58
C ARG A 917 13.48 -30.90 -21.88
N ILE A 918 12.63 -31.43 -22.77
CA ILE A 918 12.63 -32.85 -23.16
C ILE A 918 13.85 -33.17 -24.05
N LEU A 919 14.06 -32.41 -25.11
CA LEU A 919 15.06 -32.74 -26.13
C LEU A 919 16.50 -32.46 -25.69
N ARG A 920 16.70 -31.52 -24.77
CA ARG A 920 18.03 -31.14 -24.25
C ARG A 920 18.37 -31.79 -22.90
N SER A 921 17.53 -32.70 -22.41
CA SER A 921 17.65 -33.28 -21.06
C SER A 921 18.94 -34.07 -20.83
N ASP A 922 19.54 -34.62 -21.89
CA ASP A 922 20.81 -35.37 -21.85
C ASP A 922 22.05 -34.47 -22.00
N LYS A 923 21.86 -33.19 -22.37
CA LYS A 923 22.96 -32.23 -22.58
C LYS A 923 23.34 -31.44 -21.34
N VAL A 924 22.50 -31.48 -20.31
CA VAL A 924 22.76 -30.76 -19.05
C VAL A 924 23.59 -31.60 -18.07
N PRO A 925 24.44 -30.97 -17.23
CA PRO A 925 25.23 -31.69 -16.24
C PRO A 925 24.36 -32.57 -15.33
N GLY A 926 24.62 -33.87 -15.31
CA GLY A 926 23.86 -34.85 -14.52
C GLY A 926 22.49 -35.22 -15.10
N GLY A 927 22.17 -34.78 -16.32
CA GLY A 927 20.93 -35.11 -17.01
C GLY A 927 20.90 -36.50 -17.65
N SER A 928 19.71 -37.01 -17.90
CA SER A 928 19.44 -38.27 -18.60
C SER A 928 18.49 -38.05 -19.78
N LYS A 929 18.61 -38.90 -20.81
CA LYS A 929 17.76 -38.82 -22.00
C LYS A 929 16.29 -39.03 -21.65
N ASP A 930 15.47 -38.05 -21.99
CA ASP A 930 14.03 -38.13 -21.86
C ASP A 930 13.44 -38.87 -23.07
N PRO A 931 12.67 -39.95 -22.90
CA PRO A 931 12.10 -40.71 -24.01
C PRO A 931 10.78 -40.14 -24.54
N THR A 932 10.24 -39.06 -23.94
CA THR A 932 8.92 -38.50 -24.30
C THR A 932 8.90 -38.07 -25.77
N ARG A 933 7.91 -38.54 -26.54
CA ARG A 933 7.74 -38.15 -27.95
C ARG A 933 6.79 -36.97 -28.08
N ILE A 934 7.06 -36.07 -29.01
CA ILE A 934 6.33 -34.81 -29.16
C ILE A 934 5.94 -34.61 -30.62
N ARG A 935 4.67 -34.26 -30.84
CA ARG A 935 4.13 -33.81 -32.14
C ARG A 935 3.51 -32.44 -32.00
N VAL A 936 3.90 -31.50 -32.84
CA VAL A 936 3.46 -30.09 -32.75
C VAL A 936 2.72 -29.68 -34.01
N ILE A 937 1.54 -29.11 -33.82
CA ILE A 937 0.76 -28.41 -34.84
C ILE A 937 0.81 -26.93 -34.48
N ASP A 938 1.63 -26.17 -35.21
CA ASP A 938 1.88 -24.76 -34.94
C ASP A 938 1.15 -23.87 -35.96
N ALA A 939 0.12 -23.15 -35.50
CA ALA A 939 -0.76 -22.36 -36.35
C ALA A 939 -0.37 -20.88 -36.38
N ASN A 940 -0.07 -20.37 -37.58
CA ASN A 940 0.39 -19.00 -37.82
C ASN A 940 -0.36 -18.37 -39.01
N LYS A 941 -0.35 -17.03 -39.10
CA LYS A 941 -0.97 -16.38 -40.27
C LYS A 941 -0.09 -16.54 -41.50
N THR A 942 1.20 -16.28 -41.37
CA THR A 942 2.20 -16.28 -42.44
C THR A 942 3.48 -16.97 -41.95
N GLY A 943 4.41 -17.26 -42.86
CA GLY A 943 5.69 -17.88 -42.49
C GLY A 943 6.56 -16.99 -41.58
N ASP A 944 6.47 -15.67 -41.73
CA ASP A 944 7.24 -14.70 -40.95
C ASP A 944 6.73 -14.58 -39.50
N ASP A 945 5.55 -15.14 -39.21
CA ASP A 945 4.95 -15.15 -37.88
C ASP A 945 5.44 -16.32 -36.99
N ILE A 946 6.18 -17.27 -37.55
CA ILE A 946 6.68 -18.44 -36.82
C ILE A 946 7.78 -18.00 -35.87
N LEU A 947 7.49 -17.99 -34.56
CA LEU A 947 8.49 -17.64 -33.55
C LEU A 947 9.43 -18.83 -33.32
N LEU A 948 10.72 -18.55 -33.15
CA LEU A 948 11.76 -19.56 -32.86
C LEU A 948 11.89 -20.63 -33.97
N ALA A 949 11.59 -20.26 -35.22
CA ALA A 949 11.59 -21.17 -36.37
C ALA A 949 12.92 -21.93 -36.51
N ASP A 950 14.05 -21.22 -36.52
CA ASP A 950 15.38 -21.82 -36.72
C ASP A 950 15.70 -22.88 -35.67
N GLU A 951 15.36 -22.62 -34.40
CA GLU A 951 15.64 -23.52 -33.28
C GLU A 951 14.71 -24.74 -33.30
N LEU A 952 13.43 -24.55 -33.63
CA LEU A 952 12.47 -25.65 -33.77
C LEU A 952 12.78 -26.54 -34.97
N GLU A 953 13.19 -25.97 -36.10
CA GLU A 953 13.62 -26.71 -37.28
C GLU A 953 14.91 -27.51 -36.99
N GLU A 954 15.84 -26.95 -36.20
CA GLU A 954 17.03 -27.66 -35.76
C GLU A 954 16.69 -28.84 -34.83
N PHE A 955 15.75 -28.67 -33.88
CA PHE A 955 15.27 -29.79 -33.07
C PHE A 955 14.63 -30.89 -33.90
N ALA A 956 13.85 -30.55 -34.94
CA ALA A 956 13.23 -31.53 -35.83
C ALA A 956 14.29 -32.33 -36.63
N LYS A 957 15.37 -31.67 -37.05
CA LYS A 957 16.50 -32.33 -37.74
C LYS A 957 17.31 -33.23 -36.82
N GLN A 958 17.56 -32.80 -35.58
CA GLN A 958 18.37 -33.55 -34.61
C GLN A 958 17.62 -34.73 -33.98
N HIS A 959 16.28 -34.64 -33.86
CA HIS A 959 15.45 -35.61 -33.15
C HIS A 959 14.24 -36.13 -33.98
N PRO A 960 14.41 -36.58 -35.24
CA PRO A 960 13.29 -36.84 -36.17
C PRO A 960 12.30 -37.93 -35.71
N GLU A 961 12.77 -38.91 -34.92
CA GLU A 961 11.92 -40.00 -34.37
C GLU A 961 11.14 -39.59 -33.11
N GLN A 962 11.64 -38.56 -32.41
CA GLN A 962 11.13 -38.10 -31.12
C GLN A 962 10.32 -36.82 -31.24
N PHE A 963 10.68 -35.91 -32.15
CA PHE A 963 10.06 -34.60 -32.33
C PHE A 963 9.67 -34.36 -33.78
N GLN A 964 8.39 -34.04 -34.00
CA GLN A 964 7.84 -33.70 -35.31
C GLN A 964 7.02 -32.42 -35.17
N ILE A 965 7.17 -31.49 -36.10
CA ILE A 965 6.42 -30.22 -36.13
C ILE A 965 5.87 -29.96 -37.54
N VAL A 966 4.65 -29.44 -37.60
CA VAL A 966 4.04 -28.92 -38.82
C VAL A 966 3.56 -27.50 -38.57
N HIS A 967 3.87 -26.59 -39.49
CA HIS A 967 3.38 -25.21 -39.45
C HIS A 967 2.16 -25.04 -40.35
N VAL A 968 1.04 -24.63 -39.78
CA VAL A 968 -0.23 -24.40 -40.49
C VAL A 968 -0.37 -22.90 -40.74
N LEU A 969 -0.32 -22.49 -42.00
CA LEU A 969 -0.33 -21.09 -42.42
C LEU A 969 -1.69 -20.70 -43.00
N GLY A 970 -2.34 -19.72 -42.37
CA GLY A 970 -3.63 -19.22 -42.85
C GLY A 970 -3.54 -18.47 -44.18
N HIS A 971 -2.46 -17.70 -44.42
CA HIS A 971 -2.25 -16.82 -45.56
C HIS A 971 -0.80 -16.96 -46.09
N PRO A 972 -0.45 -18.08 -46.75
CA PRO A 972 0.91 -18.30 -47.25
C PRO A 972 1.23 -17.43 -48.47
N TYR A 973 2.44 -16.87 -48.54
CA TYR A 973 2.82 -15.93 -49.61
C TYR A 973 3.37 -16.57 -50.90
N LYS A 974 3.80 -17.85 -50.91
CA LYS A 974 4.37 -18.58 -52.08
C LYS A 974 4.25 -20.11 -51.91
N GLU A 975 4.85 -20.90 -52.81
CA GLU A 975 5.10 -22.34 -52.64
C GLU A 975 5.64 -22.64 -51.23
N LEU A 976 5.04 -23.65 -50.59
CA LEU A 976 5.29 -23.97 -49.19
C LEU A 976 6.48 -24.92 -49.06
N PRO A 977 7.53 -24.55 -48.30
CA PRO A 977 8.58 -25.47 -47.92
C PRO A 977 8.04 -26.71 -47.21
N GLU A 978 8.81 -27.80 -47.25
CA GLU A 978 8.50 -29.03 -46.52
C GLU A 978 8.29 -28.73 -45.02
N GLY A 979 7.23 -29.31 -44.43
CA GLY A 979 6.81 -29.03 -43.05
C GLY A 979 5.84 -27.85 -42.88
N ARG A 980 5.46 -27.14 -43.95
CA ARG A 980 4.46 -26.05 -43.92
C ARG A 980 3.24 -26.39 -44.77
N ILE A 981 2.03 -26.15 -44.26
CA ILE A 981 0.77 -26.43 -44.96
C ILE A 981 -0.15 -25.21 -44.95
N SER A 982 -0.95 -25.04 -46.02
CA SER A 982 -1.93 -23.97 -46.12
C SER A 982 -3.26 -24.35 -45.47
N GLY A 983 -3.89 -23.41 -44.76
CA GLY A 983 -5.25 -23.54 -44.25
C GLY A 983 -5.39 -23.16 -42.79
N LEU A 984 -6.53 -23.55 -42.20
CA LEU A 984 -6.78 -23.46 -40.77
C LEU A 984 -6.69 -24.85 -40.15
N VAL A 985 -6.29 -24.92 -38.88
CA VAL A 985 -6.29 -26.17 -38.11
C VAL A 985 -7.70 -26.77 -38.15
N ASN A 986 -7.79 -28.03 -38.54
CA ASN A 986 -9.05 -28.75 -38.70
C ASN A 986 -8.87 -30.21 -38.26
N LYS A 987 -9.96 -30.98 -38.33
CA LYS A 987 -10.01 -32.39 -37.96
C LYS A 987 -8.95 -33.24 -38.65
N ASP A 988 -8.76 -33.06 -39.96
CA ASP A 988 -7.85 -33.90 -40.75
C ASP A 988 -6.39 -33.61 -40.41
N ILE A 989 -6.05 -32.33 -40.22
CA ILE A 989 -4.72 -31.91 -39.77
C ILE A 989 -4.43 -32.47 -38.37
N ILE A 990 -5.36 -32.34 -37.43
CA ILE A 990 -5.22 -32.86 -36.07
C ILE A 990 -5.00 -34.36 -36.09
N ARG A 991 -5.79 -35.10 -36.89
CA ARG A 991 -5.67 -36.57 -37.00
C ARG A 991 -4.37 -37.02 -37.66
N LYS A 992 -3.91 -36.29 -38.67
CA LYS A 992 -2.69 -36.64 -39.42
C LYS A 992 -1.42 -36.38 -38.61
N TYR A 993 -1.37 -35.25 -37.91
CA TYR A 993 -0.14 -34.77 -37.26
C TYR A 993 -0.15 -34.90 -35.74
N GLY A 994 -1.27 -35.26 -35.10
CA GLY A 994 -1.35 -35.56 -33.67
C GLY A 994 -1.08 -37.03 -33.32
N PHE A 995 -1.02 -37.33 -32.04
CA PHE A 995 -1.12 -38.72 -31.55
C PHE A 995 -2.59 -39.10 -31.35
N GLU A 996 -2.92 -40.36 -31.62
CA GLU A 996 -4.27 -40.88 -31.36
C GLU A 996 -4.61 -40.84 -29.85
N PRO A 997 -5.89 -40.68 -29.46
CA PRO A 997 -6.27 -40.69 -28.06
C PRO A 997 -5.95 -42.03 -27.41
N ALA A 998 -5.10 -42.01 -26.38
CA ALA A 998 -4.76 -43.16 -25.53
C ALA A 998 -4.51 -42.68 -24.09
N GLU A 999 -4.48 -43.58 -23.11
CA GLU A 999 -4.21 -43.22 -21.71
C GLU A 999 -2.81 -42.62 -21.52
N GLU A 1000 -1.84 -43.07 -22.33
CA GLU A 1000 -0.45 -42.62 -22.28
C GLU A 1000 -0.16 -41.40 -23.17
N ASN A 1001 -1.18 -40.83 -23.83
CA ASN A 1001 -1.04 -39.70 -24.75
C ASN A 1001 -1.77 -38.47 -24.17
N VAL A 1002 -1.15 -37.29 -24.24
CA VAL A 1002 -1.75 -36.03 -23.80
C VAL A 1002 -1.75 -35.00 -24.92
N ALA A 1003 -2.81 -34.19 -25.01
CA ALA A 1003 -2.87 -33.02 -25.86
C ALA A 1003 -2.84 -31.74 -25.01
N LEU A 1004 -1.90 -30.84 -25.28
CA LEU A 1004 -1.79 -29.53 -24.64
C LEU A 1004 -2.05 -28.41 -25.65
N LEU A 1005 -2.89 -27.45 -25.27
CA LEU A 1005 -3.38 -26.38 -26.15
C LEU A 1005 -2.95 -25.01 -25.66
N CYS A 1006 -2.43 -24.17 -26.57
CA CYS A 1006 -2.19 -22.75 -26.30
C CYS A 1006 -2.39 -21.91 -27.57
N GLY A 1007 -3.06 -20.77 -27.49
CA GLY A 1007 -3.28 -19.91 -28.65
C GLY A 1007 -4.55 -19.07 -28.56
N PRO A 1008 -4.91 -18.35 -29.63
CA PRO A 1008 -6.07 -17.46 -29.63
C PRO A 1008 -7.39 -18.24 -29.43
N PRO A 1009 -8.43 -17.61 -28.84
CA PRO A 1009 -9.70 -18.28 -28.57
C PRO A 1009 -10.34 -18.93 -29.79
N GLY A 1010 -10.18 -18.36 -30.99
CA GLY A 1010 -10.64 -18.96 -32.23
C GLY A 1010 -10.00 -20.33 -32.52
N LEU A 1011 -8.68 -20.45 -32.35
CA LEU A 1011 -7.97 -21.73 -32.52
C LEU A 1011 -8.43 -22.74 -31.46
N ILE A 1012 -8.47 -22.35 -30.20
CA ILE A 1012 -8.78 -23.27 -29.10
C ILE A 1012 -10.25 -23.70 -29.14
N LYS A 1013 -11.19 -22.73 -29.12
CA LYS A 1013 -12.62 -23.00 -28.93
C LYS A 1013 -13.32 -23.49 -30.20
N MET A 1014 -12.90 -23.03 -31.38
CA MET A 1014 -13.57 -23.38 -32.63
C MET A 1014 -12.91 -24.55 -33.36
N ALA A 1015 -11.59 -24.73 -33.21
CA ALA A 1015 -10.85 -25.72 -33.99
C ALA A 1015 -10.30 -26.87 -33.14
N ALA A 1016 -9.49 -26.59 -32.11
CA ALA A 1016 -8.76 -27.65 -31.39
C ALA A 1016 -9.69 -28.46 -30.46
N LEU A 1017 -10.37 -27.81 -29.51
CA LEU A 1017 -11.17 -28.50 -28.49
C LEU A 1017 -12.29 -29.37 -29.08
N PRO A 1018 -13.14 -28.86 -30.01
CA PRO A 1018 -14.23 -29.67 -30.56
C PRO A 1018 -13.73 -30.92 -31.29
N ASN A 1019 -12.69 -30.77 -32.11
CA ASN A 1019 -12.16 -31.87 -32.92
C ASN A 1019 -11.39 -32.92 -32.08
N LEU A 1020 -10.69 -32.51 -31.02
CA LEU A 1020 -10.01 -33.45 -30.11
C LEU A 1020 -11.01 -34.24 -29.26
N LYS A 1021 -12.06 -33.58 -28.76
CA LYS A 1021 -13.16 -34.26 -28.06
C LYS A 1021 -13.86 -35.27 -28.95
N GLU A 1022 -14.17 -34.88 -30.19
CA GLU A 1022 -14.76 -35.79 -31.18
C GLU A 1022 -13.83 -36.98 -31.48
N TRP A 1023 -12.50 -36.77 -31.47
CA TRP A 1023 -11.54 -37.84 -31.69
C TRP A 1023 -11.48 -38.83 -30.51
N GLY A 1024 -11.73 -38.38 -29.27
CA GLY A 1024 -11.79 -39.23 -28.08
C GLY A 1024 -10.95 -38.73 -26.89
N TYR A 1025 -10.33 -37.55 -26.99
CA TYR A 1025 -9.67 -36.91 -25.85
C TYR A 1025 -10.69 -36.43 -24.81
N LYS A 1026 -10.30 -36.45 -23.54
CA LYS A 1026 -11.13 -36.07 -22.40
C LYS A 1026 -10.49 -34.90 -21.65
N GLU A 1027 -11.22 -33.80 -21.52
CA GLU A 1027 -10.81 -32.67 -20.69
C GLU A 1027 -10.54 -33.13 -19.25
N ASP A 1028 -9.55 -32.49 -18.62
CA ASP A 1028 -9.07 -32.81 -17.27
C ASP A 1028 -8.48 -34.23 -17.10
N VAL A 1029 -8.39 -35.02 -18.16
CA VAL A 1029 -7.80 -36.36 -18.18
C VAL A 1029 -6.51 -36.39 -18.99
N ASN A 1030 -6.63 -36.13 -20.28
CA ASN A 1030 -5.53 -36.15 -21.25
C ASN A 1030 -5.62 -35.01 -22.28
N LEU A 1031 -6.41 -33.98 -21.99
CA LEU A 1031 -6.56 -32.76 -22.78
C LEU A 1031 -6.57 -31.56 -21.84
N PHE A 1032 -5.57 -30.68 -21.98
CA PHE A 1032 -5.38 -29.54 -21.09
C PHE A 1032 -5.01 -28.27 -21.87
N GLY A 1033 -5.40 -27.11 -21.35
CA GLY A 1033 -4.85 -25.82 -21.77
C GLY A 1033 -3.66 -25.42 -20.91
N PHE A 1034 -2.67 -24.75 -21.49
CA PHE A 1034 -1.56 -24.15 -20.74
C PHE A 1034 -2.00 -23.05 -19.78
#